data_AF-A0A1Y2A913-F1
#
_entry.id   AF-A0A1Y2A913-F1
#
_cell.length_a   1.000
_cell.length_b   1.000
_cell.length_c   1.000
_cell.angle_alpha   90.00
_cell.angle_beta   90.00
_cell.angle_gamma   90.00
#
_symmetry.space_group_name_H-M   'P 1'
#
loop_
_entity.id
_entity.type
_entity.pdbx_description
1 polymer ?
#
loop_
_entity_poly.entity_id
_entity_poly.type
_entity_poly.pdbx_seq_one_letter_code
_entity_poly.pdbx_strand_id
1 'polypeptide(L)'
;MPPDDNVTRAATGHIGLSDEEKQHSALLALPVDVFSMVTDYLNRDAAWALKRVCRGLSRSQVVNKLLYRYPIKHHDVSQMRLSEWKYRSNGRERWINFQESINDDNRSFVHKLAVSHWASIDDFKWIEANLPSLESLDIASIKDIVFTPEETWSWKMLAEATPKLFERLEALEVANWSDYTAHARIEYIYAYNDYRFKQQFRISRRRDGGSVAKTIFPACKKLKSLAIREPYNGFHAWNEWEVHQRICCLIDGIVNNCPPTLTKLRVYDYAPYRSLFSTDVATWKNLTEIEIGLYSWMEERRDSDFIGPSPYRITAGNHRRDEEAMFDDKSFDTCERNHMELGQHVVQGVGASFEDLLYNLRTISNKYPNIKVKPIHNSLDDSVLQLFHLVNTNGRRYPQQQQITPPDSVSSQEIQEALRWLPEKCGWKPILAWGTMMCDVFPANLPRSQTLLPKEDLIRRIRTMVQTLRSLDIPIRICIGDRSNSCPSSGLDGSLYFGDYKCFEGEGEGKHEVLAPTQARFNLTCIAQLVDELTIQYPIDVPGVAGWGRSRKGPTEAEKELLHRECKGWARFWARYASQLKNLKKLTVTVPDYIYNAWGKSKLTELFEDERWDMLQVDEKVTSDLTFFGGYLPFSSIKYGLGKKKPRTKFVQRVFFRQDREVLNLATPALSEQELEEKEIPDSALAAHEKKLLHRFWPPKSPKPSTGEKRKPEDEGESTPIVKKVKAE
;
A
#
# COMPACT_ATOMS: atom_id res chain seq x y z
N MET A 1 -16.89 -77.84 9.11
CA MET A 1 -16.15 -76.78 9.84
C MET A 1 -15.57 -75.85 8.79
N PRO A 2 -15.83 -74.54 8.86
CA PRO A 2 -16.78 -73.93 7.92
C PRO A 2 -16.06 -72.94 6.94
N PRO A 3 -16.77 -72.22 6.03
CA PRO A 3 -16.73 -72.49 4.58
C PRO A 3 -16.73 -71.21 3.69
N ASP A 4 -16.79 -71.44 2.36
CA ASP A 4 -17.48 -70.72 1.25
C ASP A 4 -17.72 -69.19 1.18
N ASP A 5 -17.36 -68.66 0.00
CA ASP A 5 -18.05 -67.72 -0.92
C ASP A 5 -19.10 -66.69 -0.40
N ASN A 6 -18.82 -65.39 -0.62
CA ASN A 6 -19.53 -64.53 -1.61
C ASN A 6 -19.21 -63.02 -1.48
N VAL A 7 -18.71 -62.45 -2.59
CA VAL A 7 -19.17 -61.23 -3.31
C VAL A 7 -19.89 -60.13 -2.49
N THR A 8 -19.40 -58.89 -2.43
CA THR A 8 -19.88 -57.81 -3.33
C THR A 8 -18.97 -56.56 -3.37
N ARG A 9 -18.71 -56.12 -4.61
CA ARG A 9 -18.16 -54.82 -4.99
C ARG A 9 -19.14 -53.68 -4.65
N ALA A 10 -18.59 -52.55 -4.20
CA ALA A 10 -19.11 -51.23 -4.58
C ALA A 10 -17.92 -50.35 -4.96
N ALA A 11 -17.78 -50.14 -6.27
CA ALA A 11 -16.77 -49.29 -6.88
C ALA A 11 -17.13 -47.81 -6.65
N THR A 12 -16.30 -47.09 -5.91
CA THR A 12 -16.15 -45.64 -6.06
C THR A 12 -14.80 -45.39 -6.71
N GLY A 13 -14.84 -45.07 -8.01
CA GLY A 13 -13.67 -44.71 -8.79
C GLY A 13 -13.05 -43.42 -8.26
N HIS A 14 -12.08 -43.56 -7.37
CA HIS A 14 -11.00 -42.59 -7.25
C HIS A 14 -9.91 -43.01 -8.24
N ILE A 15 -9.69 -42.20 -9.27
CA ILE A 15 -8.47 -42.24 -10.07
C ILE A 15 -7.35 -41.86 -9.10
N GLY A 16 -6.75 -42.87 -8.47
CA GLY A 16 -5.55 -42.73 -7.67
C GLY A 16 -4.39 -42.57 -8.63
N LEU A 17 -3.87 -41.34 -8.75
CA LEU A 17 -2.54 -41.11 -9.31
C LEU A 17 -1.53 -41.95 -8.51
N SER A 18 -0.68 -42.67 -9.23
CA SER A 18 0.37 -43.52 -8.67
C SER A 18 1.34 -42.69 -7.81
N ASP A 19 1.98 -43.31 -6.81
CA ASP A 19 2.92 -42.60 -5.93
C ASP A 19 4.19 -42.12 -6.67
N GLU A 20 4.46 -42.66 -7.86
CA GLU A 20 5.54 -42.23 -8.76
C GLU A 20 5.20 -40.93 -9.52
N GLU A 21 3.93 -40.68 -9.88
CA GLU A 21 3.49 -39.43 -10.53
C GLU A 21 3.44 -38.23 -9.57
N LYS A 22 3.45 -38.46 -8.25
CA LYS A 22 3.41 -37.40 -7.22
C LYS A 22 4.77 -36.73 -6.98
N GLN A 23 5.85 -37.17 -7.62
CA GLN A 23 7.22 -36.69 -7.35
C GLN A 23 7.93 -35.98 -8.50
N HIS A 24 7.27 -35.65 -9.61
CA HIS A 24 7.86 -34.82 -10.67
C HIS A 24 7.47 -33.34 -10.56
N SER A 25 7.69 -32.72 -9.40
CA SER A 25 7.67 -31.26 -9.33
C SER A 25 8.96 -30.73 -9.94
N ALA A 26 8.86 -30.02 -11.07
CA ALA A 26 10.01 -29.35 -11.70
C ALA A 26 10.79 -28.45 -10.72
N LEU A 27 10.09 -27.87 -9.72
CA LEU A 27 10.68 -27.07 -8.65
C LEU A 27 11.59 -27.89 -7.72
N LEU A 28 11.22 -29.14 -7.41
CA LEU A 28 12.01 -30.05 -6.57
C LEU A 28 13.19 -30.68 -7.32
N ALA A 29 13.17 -30.63 -8.66
CA ALA A 29 14.24 -31.09 -9.53
C ALA A 29 15.27 -29.98 -9.85
N LEU A 30 15.02 -28.73 -9.42
CA LEU A 30 15.97 -27.65 -9.61
C LEU A 30 17.25 -27.90 -8.80
N PRO A 31 18.44 -27.73 -9.42
CA PRO A 31 19.69 -27.62 -8.68
C PRO A 31 19.61 -26.57 -7.57
N VAL A 32 20.30 -26.81 -6.45
CA VAL A 32 20.19 -25.99 -5.22
C VAL A 32 20.60 -24.53 -5.46
N ASP A 33 21.57 -24.30 -6.33
CA ASP A 33 22.04 -22.99 -6.78
C ASP A 33 20.96 -22.24 -7.58
N VAL A 34 20.30 -22.91 -8.54
CA VAL A 34 19.19 -22.33 -9.29
C VAL A 34 17.99 -22.06 -8.39
N PHE A 35 17.68 -23.00 -7.47
CA PHE A 35 16.62 -22.80 -6.49
C PHE A 35 16.93 -21.64 -5.54
N SER A 36 18.19 -21.44 -5.15
CA SER A 36 18.61 -20.30 -4.34
C SER A 36 18.28 -18.97 -5.03
N MET A 37 18.51 -18.87 -6.34
CA MET A 37 18.14 -17.67 -7.11
C MET A 37 16.63 -17.42 -7.09
N VAL A 38 15.81 -18.48 -7.19
CA VAL A 38 14.34 -18.36 -7.06
C VAL A 38 13.96 -17.88 -5.67
N THR A 39 14.62 -18.40 -4.63
CA THR A 39 14.31 -17.99 -3.24
C THR A 39 14.63 -16.53 -2.94
N ASP A 40 15.53 -15.89 -3.68
CA ASP A 40 15.80 -14.45 -3.54
C ASP A 40 14.59 -13.57 -3.89
N TYR A 41 13.63 -14.10 -4.67
CA TYR A 41 12.37 -13.43 -5.02
C TYR A 41 11.21 -13.79 -4.10
N LEU A 42 11.39 -14.72 -3.17
CA LEU A 42 10.34 -15.16 -2.26
C LEU A 42 10.32 -14.30 -1.00
N ASN A 43 9.14 -13.84 -0.61
CA ASN A 43 8.95 -13.24 0.70
C ASN A 43 8.84 -14.32 1.79
N ARG A 44 8.89 -13.89 3.06
CA ARG A 44 8.86 -14.78 4.23
C ARG A 44 7.62 -15.68 4.24
N ASP A 45 6.48 -15.15 3.83
CA ASP A 45 5.20 -15.87 3.91
C ASP A 45 5.11 -16.93 2.81
N ALA A 46 5.60 -16.63 1.61
CA ALA A 46 5.78 -17.60 0.54
C ALA A 46 6.77 -18.70 0.93
N ALA A 47 7.88 -18.36 1.60
CA ALA A 47 8.84 -19.34 2.10
C ALA A 47 8.22 -20.27 3.17
N TRP A 48 7.41 -19.73 4.09
CA TRP A 48 6.65 -20.52 5.05
C TRP A 48 5.61 -21.41 4.37
N ALA A 49 4.92 -20.90 3.35
CA ALA A 49 3.98 -21.68 2.57
C ALA A 49 4.69 -22.86 1.87
N LEU A 50 5.85 -22.64 1.26
CA LEU A 50 6.66 -23.71 0.68
C LEU A 50 7.03 -24.77 1.73
N LYS A 51 7.46 -24.35 2.92
CA LYS A 51 7.81 -25.28 4.01
C LYS A 51 6.63 -26.13 4.47
N ARG A 52 5.42 -25.56 4.47
CA ARG A 52 4.18 -26.23 4.89
C ARG A 52 3.57 -27.14 3.82
N VAL A 53 3.59 -26.69 2.56
CA VAL A 53 2.86 -27.32 1.46
C VAL A 53 3.74 -28.33 0.72
N CYS A 54 5.04 -28.06 0.58
CA CYS A 54 5.97 -28.92 -0.15
C CYS A 54 6.74 -29.83 0.83
N ARG A 55 6.33 -31.10 0.94
CA ARG A 55 6.95 -32.09 1.86
C ARG A 55 8.48 -32.16 1.72
N GLY A 56 9.02 -32.05 0.50
CA GLY A 56 10.46 -32.05 0.22
C GLY A 56 11.22 -30.78 0.65
N LEU A 57 10.54 -29.63 0.75
CA LEU A 57 11.16 -28.36 1.14
C LEU A 57 11.07 -28.09 2.65
N SER A 58 10.36 -28.92 3.40
CA SER A 58 10.23 -28.81 4.86
C SER A 58 11.59 -28.82 5.60
N ARG A 59 12.59 -29.50 5.03
CA ARG A 59 13.97 -29.62 5.54
C ARG A 59 15.00 -28.85 4.71
N SER A 60 14.57 -28.06 3.74
CA SER A 60 15.49 -27.33 2.85
C SER A 60 16.32 -26.29 3.63
N GLN A 61 17.64 -26.40 3.55
CA GLN A 61 18.56 -25.42 4.13
C GLN A 61 18.41 -24.04 3.48
N VAL A 62 18.17 -23.97 2.16
CA VAL A 62 17.96 -22.71 1.43
C VAL A 62 16.70 -21.99 1.96
N VAL A 63 15.60 -22.72 2.12
CA VAL A 63 14.35 -22.16 2.67
C VAL A 63 14.54 -21.75 4.14
N ASN A 64 15.23 -22.56 4.94
CA ASN A 64 15.53 -22.19 6.34
C ASN A 64 16.40 -20.93 6.41
N LYS A 65 17.44 -20.81 5.57
CA LYS A 65 18.27 -19.61 5.49
C LYS A 65 17.43 -18.38 5.15
N LEU A 66 16.53 -18.49 4.18
CA LEU A 66 15.60 -17.41 3.82
C LEU A 66 14.70 -17.00 5.00
N LEU A 67 14.12 -17.98 5.72
CA LEU A 67 13.22 -17.74 6.85
C LEU A 67 13.92 -17.04 8.02
N TYR A 68 15.15 -17.45 8.34
CA TYR A 68 15.93 -16.93 9.46
C TYR A 68 16.74 -15.69 9.10
N ARG A 69 16.88 -15.31 7.82
CA ARG A 69 17.67 -14.14 7.39
C ARG A 69 17.23 -12.83 8.04
N TYR A 70 15.91 -12.64 8.16
CA TYR A 70 15.29 -11.47 8.82
C TYR A 70 13.99 -11.90 9.54
N PRO A 71 14.10 -12.55 10.71
CA PRO A 71 13.00 -13.31 11.31
C PRO A 71 11.95 -12.41 11.98
N ILE A 72 12.38 -11.30 12.59
CA ILE A 72 11.53 -10.26 13.17
C ILE A 72 11.83 -8.96 12.42
N LYS A 73 10.81 -8.41 11.74
CA LYS A 73 10.92 -7.23 10.87
C LYS A 73 10.38 -5.98 11.54
N HIS A 74 10.72 -4.80 11.02
CA HIS A 74 10.22 -3.52 11.52
C HIS A 74 8.70 -3.52 11.78
N HIS A 75 7.88 -3.90 10.79
CA HIS A 75 6.41 -3.93 10.94
C HIS A 75 5.91 -4.91 12.01
N ASP A 76 6.71 -5.92 12.38
CA ASP A 76 6.36 -6.87 13.43
C ASP A 76 6.47 -6.22 14.82
N VAL A 77 7.28 -5.16 14.98
CA VAL A 77 7.61 -4.51 16.27
C VAL A 77 7.26 -3.02 16.31
N SER A 78 7.02 -2.39 15.16
CA SER A 78 6.62 -0.99 15.04
C SER A 78 5.24 -0.79 15.68
N GLN A 79 5.06 0.29 16.42
CA GLN A 79 3.78 0.65 17.07
C GLN A 79 3.23 -0.40 18.06
N MET A 80 4.05 -1.36 18.49
CA MET A 80 3.61 -2.41 19.42
C MET A 80 3.33 -1.83 20.82
N ARG A 81 2.11 -2.03 21.30
CA ARG A 81 1.66 -1.55 22.62
C ARG A 81 2.12 -2.47 23.74
N LEU A 82 2.10 -1.99 24.99
CA LEU A 82 2.48 -2.82 26.14
C LEU A 82 1.60 -4.07 26.27
N SER A 83 0.29 -3.93 26.08
CA SER A 83 -0.63 -5.06 26.16
C SER A 83 -0.38 -6.08 25.05
N GLU A 84 0.05 -5.64 23.88
CA GLU A 84 0.44 -6.50 22.77
C GLU A 84 1.75 -7.20 23.07
N TRP A 85 2.76 -6.48 23.58
CA TRP A 85 4.00 -7.09 24.04
C TRP A 85 3.76 -8.15 25.13
N LYS A 86 2.94 -7.86 26.14
CA LYS A 86 2.76 -8.77 27.29
C LYS A 86 1.83 -9.94 27.03
N TYR A 87 0.72 -9.69 26.34
CA TYR A 87 -0.43 -10.61 26.35
C TYR A 87 -0.79 -11.16 24.97
N ARG A 88 -0.13 -10.69 23.89
CA ARG A 88 -0.37 -11.21 22.55
C ARG A 88 0.79 -12.10 22.13
N SER A 89 0.44 -13.13 21.35
CA SER A 89 1.39 -14.09 20.79
C SER A 89 2.43 -13.43 19.88
N ASN A 90 2.17 -12.24 19.33
CA ASN A 90 3.10 -11.49 18.49
C ASN A 90 4.12 -10.64 19.26
N GLY A 91 4.00 -10.55 20.60
CA GLY A 91 4.86 -9.77 21.48
C GLY A 91 6.02 -10.57 22.09
N ARG A 92 6.09 -10.56 23.43
CA ARG A 92 7.12 -11.23 24.24
C ARG A 92 7.13 -12.74 24.01
N GLU A 93 5.97 -13.37 23.85
CA GLU A 93 5.89 -14.81 23.55
C GLU A 93 6.60 -15.13 22.24
N ARG A 94 6.38 -14.33 21.18
CA ARG A 94 7.12 -14.47 19.91
C ARG A 94 8.62 -14.27 20.08
N TRP A 95 9.03 -13.30 20.89
CA TRP A 95 10.44 -13.07 21.18
C TRP A 95 11.08 -14.29 21.87
N ILE A 96 10.45 -14.83 22.90
CA ILE A 96 10.91 -16.04 23.61
C ILE A 96 10.95 -17.24 22.66
N ASN A 97 9.88 -17.48 21.89
CA ASN A 97 9.84 -18.56 20.91
C ASN A 97 10.95 -18.42 19.86
N PHE A 98 11.28 -17.19 19.45
CA PHE A 98 12.41 -16.95 18.58
C PHE A 98 13.73 -17.34 19.27
N GLN A 99 13.95 -16.89 20.51
CA GLN A 99 15.15 -17.25 21.27
C GLN A 99 15.31 -18.76 21.42
N GLU A 100 14.24 -19.47 21.79
CA GLU A 100 14.21 -20.93 21.91
C GLU A 100 14.43 -21.65 20.58
N SER A 101 14.04 -21.03 19.46
CA SER A 101 14.24 -21.61 18.14
C SER A 101 15.68 -21.50 17.63
N ILE A 102 16.52 -20.66 18.25
CA ILE A 102 17.91 -20.45 17.82
C ILE A 102 18.81 -21.54 18.41
N ASN A 103 19.60 -22.16 17.54
CA ASN A 103 20.55 -23.21 17.88
C ASN A 103 21.80 -23.13 16.99
N ASP A 104 22.73 -24.06 17.17
CA ASP A 104 24.00 -24.08 16.42
C ASP A 104 23.80 -24.19 14.89
N ASP A 105 22.69 -24.80 14.44
CA ASP A 105 22.42 -25.03 13.01
C ASP A 105 21.91 -23.77 12.29
N ASN A 106 21.26 -22.84 13.00
CA ASN A 106 20.55 -21.72 12.36
C ASN A 106 21.00 -20.33 12.81
N ARG A 107 21.74 -20.20 13.91
CA ARG A 107 22.14 -18.88 14.46
C ARG A 107 22.97 -18.04 13.48
N SER A 108 23.71 -18.69 12.58
CA SER A 108 24.51 -18.04 11.54
C SER A 108 23.67 -17.54 10.36
N PHE A 109 22.40 -17.94 10.26
CA PHE A 109 21.52 -17.48 9.20
C PHE A 109 20.89 -16.12 9.50
N VAL A 110 20.88 -15.69 10.76
CA VAL A 110 20.28 -14.42 11.17
C VAL A 110 21.25 -13.26 10.87
N HIS A 111 20.97 -12.52 9.80
CA HIS A 111 21.80 -11.39 9.36
C HIS A 111 21.17 -10.03 9.70
N LYS A 112 19.85 -10.00 9.87
CA LYS A 112 19.09 -8.79 10.20
C LYS A 112 18.05 -9.05 11.27
N LEU A 113 17.85 -8.11 12.19
CA LEU A 113 16.85 -8.23 13.26
C LEU A 113 16.28 -6.84 13.61
N ALA A 114 14.96 -6.76 13.77
CA ALA A 114 14.29 -5.60 14.34
C ALA A 114 13.93 -5.85 15.80
N VAL A 115 14.11 -4.83 16.63
CA VAL A 115 13.92 -4.91 18.09
C VAL A 115 12.80 -3.98 18.55
N SER A 116 11.97 -4.49 19.45
CA SER A 116 10.84 -3.75 20.01
C SER A 116 11.29 -2.67 21.00
N HIS A 117 10.48 -1.63 21.16
CA HIS A 117 10.64 -0.61 22.22
C HIS A 117 10.71 -1.20 23.63
N TRP A 118 10.12 -2.39 23.80
CA TRP A 118 9.99 -3.11 25.06
C TRP A 118 11.17 -4.01 25.41
N ALA A 119 12.21 -4.05 24.57
CA ALA A 119 13.39 -4.87 24.82
C ALA A 119 14.21 -4.36 26.01
N SER A 120 14.66 -5.32 26.83
CA SER A 120 15.56 -5.15 27.96
C SER A 120 17.02 -5.09 27.52
N ILE A 121 17.94 -4.64 28.40
CA ILE A 121 19.38 -4.78 28.13
C ILE A 121 19.76 -6.27 27.96
N ASP A 122 19.13 -7.16 28.72
CA ASP A 122 19.45 -8.60 28.66
C ASP A 122 19.04 -9.24 27.33
N ASP A 123 17.99 -8.73 26.68
CA ASP A 123 17.64 -9.12 25.31
C ASP A 123 18.77 -8.77 24.32
N PHE A 124 19.38 -7.60 24.46
CA PHE A 124 20.53 -7.22 23.64
C PHE A 124 21.78 -8.04 23.96
N LYS A 125 22.05 -8.37 25.23
CA LYS A 125 23.16 -9.27 25.60
C LYS A 125 22.94 -10.66 25.00
N TRP A 126 21.70 -11.14 25.00
CA TRP A 126 21.35 -12.41 24.36
C TRP A 126 21.59 -12.35 22.85
N ILE A 127 21.21 -11.27 22.18
CA ILE A 127 21.49 -11.04 20.75
C ILE A 127 23.00 -11.04 20.49
N GLU A 128 23.78 -10.33 21.31
CA GLU A 128 25.23 -10.25 21.19
C GLU A 128 25.87 -11.63 21.22
N ALA A 129 25.46 -12.47 22.18
CA ALA A 129 26.01 -13.79 22.44
C ALA A 129 25.55 -14.87 21.46
N ASN A 130 24.30 -14.83 21.00
CA ASN A 130 23.69 -15.95 20.26
C ASN A 130 23.60 -15.72 18.76
N LEU A 131 23.70 -14.48 18.26
CA LEU A 131 23.53 -14.17 16.83
C LEU A 131 24.84 -13.63 16.23
N PRO A 132 25.87 -14.47 16.02
CA PRO A 132 27.22 -14.02 15.65
C PRO A 132 27.29 -13.41 14.24
N SER A 133 26.39 -13.80 13.34
CA SER A 133 26.32 -13.31 11.95
C SER A 133 25.39 -12.11 11.78
N LEU A 134 24.89 -11.53 12.88
CA LEU A 134 24.01 -10.37 12.83
C LEU A 134 24.82 -9.12 12.50
N GLU A 135 24.67 -8.63 11.28
CA GLU A 135 25.35 -7.45 10.73
C GLU A 135 24.40 -6.25 10.58
N SER A 136 23.07 -6.47 10.65
CA SER A 136 22.08 -5.41 10.53
C SER A 136 21.09 -5.40 11.71
N LEU A 137 20.98 -4.26 12.38
CA LEU A 137 20.06 -4.06 13.50
C LEU A 137 19.08 -2.92 13.20
N ASP A 138 17.80 -3.15 13.41
CA ASP A 138 16.75 -2.12 13.34
C ASP A 138 16.22 -1.84 14.74
N ILE A 139 16.58 -0.66 15.25
CA ILE A 139 16.15 -0.14 16.55
C ILE A 139 15.22 1.07 16.40
N ALA A 140 14.64 1.30 15.21
CA ALA A 140 13.82 2.48 14.96
C ALA A 140 12.55 2.55 15.82
N SER A 141 12.04 1.40 16.27
CA SER A 141 10.91 1.35 17.21
C SER A 141 11.30 1.81 18.62
N ILE A 142 12.59 1.86 18.96
CA ILE A 142 13.07 2.30 20.28
C ILE A 142 13.21 3.82 20.28
N LYS A 143 12.38 4.48 21.09
CA LYS A 143 12.32 5.94 21.19
C LYS A 143 13.02 6.43 22.45
N ASP A 144 13.35 7.72 22.48
CA ASP A 144 14.00 8.32 23.64
C ASP A 144 13.06 8.49 24.82
N ILE A 145 11.79 8.78 24.58
CA ILE A 145 10.80 8.95 25.64
C ILE A 145 10.12 7.61 25.90
N VAL A 146 9.96 7.25 27.17
CA VAL A 146 9.24 6.03 27.58
C VAL A 146 8.25 6.39 28.65
N PHE A 147 7.05 5.81 28.58
CA PHE A 147 6.02 6.01 29.59
C PHE A 147 5.97 4.78 30.49
N THR A 148 6.08 5.00 31.82
CA THR A 148 5.96 3.96 32.85
C THR A 148 6.71 2.66 32.49
N PRO A 149 8.04 2.69 32.34
CA PRO A 149 8.79 1.52 31.90
C PRO A 149 8.78 0.45 32.99
N GLU A 150 8.67 -0.83 32.62
CA GLU A 150 9.00 -1.91 33.56
C GLU A 150 10.50 -1.96 33.85
N GLU A 151 11.30 -1.59 32.85
CA GLU A 151 12.77 -1.53 32.93
C GLU A 151 13.25 -0.19 32.38
N THR A 152 14.20 0.42 33.08
CA THR A 152 14.74 1.74 32.72
C THR A 152 16.22 1.63 32.35
N TRP A 153 16.54 1.93 31.10
CA TRP A 153 17.93 2.00 30.63
C TRP A 153 18.15 3.24 29.75
N SER A 154 19.41 3.64 29.55
CA SER A 154 19.81 4.75 28.68
C SER A 154 20.60 4.23 27.48
N TRP A 155 20.75 5.05 26.44
CA TRP A 155 21.57 4.67 25.27
C TRP A 155 23.02 4.33 25.66
N LYS A 156 23.55 4.99 26.69
CA LYS A 156 24.88 4.74 27.24
C LYS A 156 24.96 3.36 27.90
N MET A 157 24.01 3.04 28.77
CA MET A 157 23.95 1.72 29.40
C MET A 157 23.85 0.60 28.37
N LEU A 158 23.07 0.79 27.29
CA LEU A 158 22.94 -0.20 26.22
C LEU A 158 24.26 -0.39 25.45
N ALA A 159 24.90 0.70 25.05
CA ALA A 159 26.18 0.66 24.32
C ALA A 159 27.29 -0.01 25.15
N GLU A 160 27.37 0.31 26.44
CA GLU A 160 28.35 -0.26 27.37
C GLU A 160 28.08 -1.74 27.68
N ALA A 161 26.81 -2.15 27.72
CA ALA A 161 26.43 -3.54 27.99
C ALA A 161 26.66 -4.48 26.79
N THR A 162 26.66 -3.96 25.56
CA THR A 162 26.74 -4.77 24.32
C THR A 162 27.70 -4.19 23.27
N PRO A 163 28.98 -3.97 23.63
CA PRO A 163 29.93 -3.30 22.74
C PRO A 163 30.25 -4.11 21.48
N LYS A 164 30.30 -5.45 21.57
CA LYS A 164 30.63 -6.32 20.44
C LYS A 164 29.47 -6.43 19.46
N LEU A 165 28.24 -6.27 19.94
CA LEU A 165 27.06 -6.21 19.08
C LEU A 165 27.14 -5.00 18.16
N PHE A 166 27.37 -3.80 18.69
CA PHE A 166 27.43 -2.59 17.86
C PHE A 166 28.69 -2.56 16.98
N GLU A 167 29.84 -3.00 17.50
CA GLU A 167 31.11 -3.03 16.74
C GLU A 167 31.03 -3.86 15.44
N ARG A 168 30.22 -4.93 15.41
CA ARG A 168 30.08 -5.80 14.23
C ARG A 168 29.05 -5.32 13.21
N LEU A 169 28.19 -4.33 13.54
CA LEU A 169 27.13 -3.92 12.63
C LEU A 169 27.69 -3.24 11.38
N GLU A 170 27.25 -3.71 10.23
CA GLU A 170 27.45 -3.05 8.94
C GLU A 170 26.25 -2.16 8.57
N ALA A 171 25.07 -2.41 9.14
CA ALA A 171 23.88 -1.60 8.90
C ALA A 171 23.07 -1.34 10.18
N LEU A 172 22.62 -0.11 10.36
CA LEU A 172 21.80 0.31 11.51
C LEU A 172 20.58 1.10 11.03
N GLU A 173 19.40 0.75 11.52
CA GLU A 173 18.16 1.51 11.28
C GLU A 173 17.68 2.13 12.59
N VAL A 174 17.39 3.44 12.56
CA VAL A 174 17.08 4.23 13.75
C VAL A 174 15.88 5.15 13.50
N ALA A 175 15.24 5.57 14.57
CA ALA A 175 14.30 6.68 14.53
C ALA A 175 15.06 7.98 14.22
N ASN A 176 14.36 9.01 13.75
CA ASN A 176 14.96 10.33 13.61
C ASN A 176 15.38 10.87 14.98
N TRP A 177 16.66 10.70 15.33
CA TRP A 177 17.23 11.07 16.62
C TRP A 177 17.20 12.57 16.90
N SER A 178 16.93 13.39 15.91
CA SER A 178 16.98 14.84 16.05
C SER A 178 15.58 15.47 16.14
N ASP A 179 14.52 14.68 15.91
CA ASP A 179 13.15 15.14 15.98
C ASP A 179 12.47 14.68 17.29
N TYR A 180 12.23 15.64 18.19
CA TYR A 180 11.46 15.39 19.42
C TYR A 180 10.13 14.69 19.13
N THR A 181 9.41 15.08 18.07
CA THR A 181 8.09 14.53 17.77
C THR A 181 8.15 13.05 17.43
N ALA A 182 9.20 12.65 16.70
CA ALA A 182 9.47 11.26 16.37
C ALA A 182 9.69 10.40 17.63
N HIS A 183 10.15 11.02 18.72
CA HIS A 183 10.36 10.35 20.00
C HIS A 183 9.23 10.52 21.02
N ALA A 184 8.41 11.56 20.88
CA ALA A 184 7.27 11.84 21.76
C ALA A 184 6.00 11.09 21.35
N ARG A 185 5.85 10.77 20.06
CA ARG A 185 4.74 9.95 19.55
C ARG A 185 5.02 8.46 19.76
N ILE A 186 4.88 8.01 21.00
CA ILE A 186 4.55 6.61 21.22
C ILE A 186 3.03 6.56 21.39
N GLU A 187 2.33 5.87 20.50
CA GLU A 187 0.89 5.60 20.64
C GLU A 187 0.64 4.64 21.80
N TYR A 188 0.78 5.14 23.02
CA TYR A 188 0.22 4.50 24.19
C TYR A 188 -1.30 4.67 24.15
N ILE A 189 -2.05 3.65 23.74
CA ILE A 189 -3.49 3.54 24.09
C ILE A 189 -3.62 3.18 25.59
N TYR A 190 -2.95 3.93 26.45
CA TYR A 190 -3.49 4.21 27.76
C TYR A 190 -4.43 5.39 27.55
N ALA A 191 -5.68 5.08 27.22
CA ALA A 191 -6.83 5.97 27.13
C ALA A 191 -6.50 7.47 26.94
N TYR A 192 -6.88 8.00 25.78
CA TYR A 192 -6.95 9.44 25.48
C TYR A 192 -7.62 10.29 26.58
N ASN A 193 -8.34 9.65 27.50
CA ASN A 193 -9.08 10.27 28.60
C ASN A 193 -8.21 10.81 29.75
N ASP A 194 -6.89 10.53 29.80
CA ASP A 194 -6.08 10.79 31.01
C ASP A 194 -4.88 11.74 30.80
N TYR A 195 -4.96 12.66 29.83
CA TYR A 195 -3.84 13.55 29.48
C TYR A 195 -3.40 14.50 30.63
N ARG A 196 -4.28 14.76 31.60
CA ARG A 196 -4.05 15.74 32.68
C ARG A 196 -3.15 15.24 33.81
N PHE A 197 -2.81 13.95 33.87
CA PHE A 197 -2.05 13.35 34.98
C PHE A 197 -0.67 12.75 34.59
N LYS A 198 -0.21 12.89 33.34
CA LYS A 198 0.89 12.06 32.78
C LYS A 198 2.32 12.64 32.76
N GLN A 199 2.55 13.92 33.08
CA GLN A 199 3.91 14.49 32.96
C GLN A 199 4.95 13.82 33.89
N GLN A 200 4.55 13.30 35.05
CA GLN A 200 5.46 12.66 36.02
C GLN A 200 5.92 11.24 35.64
N PHE A 201 5.41 10.65 34.55
CA PHE A 201 5.66 9.25 34.19
C PHE A 201 6.50 9.05 32.92
N ARG A 202 7.02 10.14 32.35
CA ARG A 202 7.90 10.11 31.17
C ARG A 202 9.35 10.04 31.60
N ILE A 203 10.07 9.01 31.16
CA ILE A 203 11.50 8.86 31.40
C ILE A 203 12.23 8.95 30.05
N SER A 204 13.27 9.78 30.01
CA SER A 204 14.14 9.89 28.84
C SER A 204 15.29 8.88 28.91
N ARG A 205 15.53 8.18 27.80
CA ARG A 205 16.75 7.39 27.55
C ARG A 205 17.99 8.28 27.34
N ARG A 206 17.80 9.60 27.25
CA ARG A 206 18.87 10.62 27.19
C ARG A 206 19.30 11.19 28.54
N ARG A 207 18.74 10.71 29.66
CA ARG A 207 19.00 11.26 31.00
C ARG A 207 20.49 11.31 31.40
N ASP A 208 21.32 10.46 30.79
CA ASP A 208 22.77 10.45 31.00
C ASP A 208 23.54 11.31 29.98
N GLY A 209 22.85 12.22 29.28
CA GLY A 209 23.40 13.11 28.25
C GLY A 209 23.63 12.46 26.88
N GLY A 210 23.34 11.16 26.73
CA GLY A 210 23.56 10.40 25.50
C GLY A 210 22.37 10.44 24.54
N SER A 211 22.65 10.39 23.24
CA SER A 211 21.66 10.11 22.18
C SER A 211 22.13 8.91 21.35
N VAL A 212 21.27 8.38 20.48
CA VAL A 212 21.68 7.36 19.50
C VAL A 212 22.89 7.85 18.70
N ALA A 213 22.86 9.10 18.23
CA ALA A 213 23.97 9.67 17.49
C ALA A 213 25.24 9.79 18.31
N LYS A 214 25.20 10.33 19.53
CA LYS A 214 26.39 10.53 20.38
C LYS A 214 26.96 9.24 20.98
N THR A 215 26.16 8.19 21.08
CA THR A 215 26.50 7.00 21.88
C THR A 215 26.59 5.72 21.06
N ILE A 216 25.63 5.48 20.17
CA ILE A 216 25.56 4.24 19.39
C ILE A 216 26.41 4.36 18.12
N PHE A 217 26.34 5.48 17.38
CA PHE A 217 27.11 5.61 16.13
C PHE A 217 28.62 5.44 16.33
N PRO A 218 29.26 6.01 17.37
CA PRO A 218 30.69 5.80 17.62
C PRO A 218 31.04 4.35 17.98
N ALA A 219 30.10 3.58 18.54
CA ALA A 219 30.31 2.17 18.84
C ALA A 219 30.29 1.29 17.56
N CYS A 220 29.60 1.73 16.50
CA CYS A 220 29.43 0.99 15.26
C CYS A 220 30.62 1.15 14.29
N LYS A 221 31.80 0.61 14.60
CA LYS A 221 33.03 0.83 13.82
C LYS A 221 32.99 0.34 12.36
N LYS A 222 32.11 -0.62 12.03
CA LYS A 222 31.97 -1.21 10.69
C LYS A 222 30.76 -0.69 9.91
N LEU A 223 30.06 0.33 10.41
CA LEU A 223 28.82 0.80 9.81
C LEU A 223 29.05 1.28 8.38
N LYS A 224 28.42 0.62 7.40
CA LYS A 224 28.40 1.00 5.99
C LYS A 224 27.09 1.68 5.60
N SER A 225 25.97 1.29 6.22
CA SER A 225 24.64 1.82 5.94
C SER A 225 23.91 2.30 7.20
N LEU A 226 23.45 3.56 7.18
CA LEU A 226 22.56 4.11 8.20
C LEU A 226 21.17 4.34 7.60
N ALA A 227 20.11 4.02 8.32
CA ALA A 227 18.74 4.29 7.90
C ALA A 227 17.95 5.09 8.93
N ILE A 228 17.19 6.08 8.48
CA ILE A 228 16.33 6.95 9.29
C ILE A 228 14.88 6.70 8.89
N ARG A 229 14.09 6.11 9.80
CA ARG A 229 12.77 5.55 9.48
C ARG A 229 11.55 6.44 9.72
N GLU A 230 11.69 7.48 10.54
CA GLU A 230 10.49 8.16 11.06
C GLU A 230 9.80 9.07 10.04
N PRO A 231 8.47 8.98 9.92
CA PRO A 231 7.68 9.82 9.02
C PRO A 231 7.52 11.24 9.57
N TYR A 232 7.39 12.20 8.66
CA TYR A 232 7.31 13.62 8.99
C TYR A 232 5.95 13.91 9.59
N ASN A 233 5.96 14.47 10.79
CA ASN A 233 4.74 14.69 11.57
C ASN A 233 4.01 16.01 11.25
N GLY A 234 4.12 16.52 10.02
CA GLY A 234 3.22 17.54 9.48
C GLY A 234 3.26 18.93 10.11
N PHE A 235 4.35 19.35 10.77
CA PHE A 235 4.40 20.71 11.34
C PHE A 235 4.52 21.78 10.25
N HIS A 236 3.63 22.77 10.28
CA HIS A 236 3.47 23.81 9.26
C HIS A 236 4.23 25.12 9.58
N ALA A 237 4.82 25.24 10.77
CA ALA A 237 5.67 26.36 11.15
C ALA A 237 6.95 25.82 11.78
N TRP A 238 8.09 26.40 11.40
CA TRP A 238 9.41 26.10 11.93
C TRP A 238 9.94 27.34 12.63
N ASN A 239 10.59 27.20 13.77
CA ASN A 239 11.40 28.26 14.36
C ASN A 239 12.89 27.92 14.36
N GLU A 240 13.74 28.85 14.82
CA GLU A 240 15.19 28.68 14.80
C GLU A 240 15.65 27.49 15.64
N TRP A 241 14.98 27.23 16.77
CA TRP A 241 15.28 26.07 17.61
C TRP A 241 14.92 24.76 16.91
N GLU A 242 13.77 24.70 16.24
CA GLU A 242 13.37 23.53 15.46
C GLU A 242 14.30 23.29 14.26
N VAL A 243 14.74 24.36 13.59
CA VAL A 243 15.78 24.29 12.56
C VAL A 243 17.05 23.67 13.12
N HIS A 244 17.53 24.17 14.26
CA HIS A 244 18.71 23.62 14.90
C HIS A 244 18.56 22.13 15.23
N GLN A 245 17.47 21.74 15.88
CA GLN A 245 17.26 20.33 16.23
C GLN A 245 17.08 19.43 15.00
N ARG A 246 16.29 19.85 14.01
CA ARG A 246 15.92 18.98 12.87
C ARG A 246 16.93 18.99 11.73
N ILE A 247 17.80 20.00 11.67
CA ILE A 247 18.81 20.15 10.61
C ILE A 247 20.20 20.06 11.23
N CYS A 248 20.57 20.99 12.11
CA CYS A 248 21.93 21.05 12.65
C CYS A 248 22.29 19.78 13.44
N CYS A 249 21.49 19.40 14.45
CA CYS A 249 21.74 18.19 15.24
C CYS A 249 21.65 16.89 14.41
N LEU A 250 20.86 16.89 13.34
CA LEU A 250 20.79 15.75 12.41
C LEU A 250 22.13 15.60 11.68
N ILE A 251 22.60 16.68 11.05
CA ILE A 251 23.83 16.69 10.26
C ILE A 251 25.05 16.47 11.15
N ASP A 252 25.13 17.17 12.29
CA ASP A 252 26.21 17.00 13.26
C ASP A 252 26.24 15.59 13.85
N GLY A 253 25.07 14.98 14.00
CA GLY A 253 24.95 13.56 14.36
C GLY A 253 25.70 12.66 13.38
N ILE A 254 25.55 12.89 12.08
CA ILE A 254 26.22 12.12 11.02
C ILE A 254 27.69 12.48 10.95
N VAL A 255 28.01 13.77 10.77
CA VAL A 255 29.37 14.25 10.50
C VAL A 255 30.31 13.95 11.66
N ASN A 256 29.86 14.17 12.90
CA ASN A 256 30.74 14.09 14.06
C ASN A 256 30.77 12.70 14.70
N ASN A 257 29.77 11.84 14.46
CA ASN A 257 29.64 10.58 15.21
C ASN A 257 29.56 9.32 14.35
N CYS A 258 29.28 9.40 13.04
CA CYS A 258 29.34 8.22 12.19
C CYS A 258 30.78 7.85 11.82
N PRO A 259 31.08 6.54 11.68
CA PRO A 259 32.41 6.10 11.29
C PRO A 259 32.71 6.45 9.82
N PRO A 260 34.00 6.51 9.44
CA PRO A 260 34.40 6.76 8.06
C PRO A 260 33.96 5.65 7.09
N THR A 261 33.59 4.47 7.58
CA THR A 261 33.08 3.37 6.75
C THR A 261 31.67 3.62 6.20
N LEU A 262 30.96 4.64 6.70
CA LEU A 262 29.60 4.97 6.27
C LEU A 262 29.62 5.46 4.82
N THR A 263 29.02 4.68 3.93
CA THR A 263 28.97 4.96 2.48
C THR A 263 27.54 5.17 1.98
N LYS A 264 26.54 4.71 2.74
CA LYS A 264 25.13 4.71 2.34
C LYS A 264 24.20 5.25 3.42
N LEU A 265 23.35 6.20 3.06
CA LEU A 265 22.26 6.69 3.92
C LEU A 265 20.91 6.34 3.31
N ARG A 266 19.97 5.84 4.12
CA ARG A 266 18.59 5.55 3.71
C ARG A 266 17.63 6.42 4.50
N VAL A 267 16.80 7.19 3.82
CA VAL A 267 15.87 8.13 4.44
C VAL A 267 14.47 7.77 4.00
N TYR A 268 13.66 7.23 4.92
CA TYR A 268 12.33 6.72 4.59
C TYR A 268 11.29 7.83 4.35
N ASP A 269 11.63 9.06 4.75
CA ASP A 269 10.74 10.21 4.68
C ASP A 269 11.41 11.39 3.98
N TYR A 270 10.58 12.20 3.32
CA TYR A 270 11.01 13.33 2.51
C TYR A 270 11.52 14.52 3.32
N ALA A 271 11.00 14.76 4.53
CA ALA A 271 11.42 15.94 5.29
C ALA A 271 12.85 15.82 5.84
N PRO A 272 13.29 14.71 6.47
CA PRO A 272 14.70 14.52 6.83
C PRO A 272 15.61 14.58 5.60
N TYR A 273 15.17 14.08 4.44
CA TYR A 273 15.90 14.20 3.18
C TYR A 273 16.21 15.66 2.84
N ARG A 274 15.23 16.57 2.92
CA ARG A 274 15.49 17.99 2.67
C ARG A 274 16.39 18.63 3.71
N SER A 275 16.23 18.28 4.99
CA SER A 275 17.13 18.75 6.05
C SER A 275 18.58 18.38 5.77
N LEU A 276 18.84 17.15 5.32
CA LEU A 276 20.18 16.64 5.02
C LEU A 276 20.87 17.44 3.90
N PHE A 277 20.13 17.86 2.87
CA PHE A 277 20.68 18.59 1.72
C PHE A 277 20.61 20.12 1.86
N SER A 278 20.04 20.63 2.95
CA SER A 278 20.04 22.07 3.25
C SER A 278 21.44 22.61 3.54
N THR A 279 22.38 21.73 3.90
CA THR A 279 23.81 22.04 4.10
C THR A 279 24.68 21.43 3.02
N ASP A 280 25.98 21.76 3.06
CA ASP A 280 26.96 21.18 2.15
C ASP A 280 27.27 19.71 2.48
N VAL A 281 26.69 18.80 1.71
CA VAL A 281 26.90 17.35 1.84
C VAL A 281 28.32 16.95 1.41
N ALA A 282 29.07 17.80 0.71
CA ALA A 282 30.48 17.53 0.38
C ALA A 282 31.36 17.39 1.65
N THR A 283 30.90 17.90 2.79
CA THR A 283 31.56 17.67 4.09
C THR A 283 31.53 16.21 4.52
N TRP A 284 30.68 15.36 3.91
CA TRP A 284 30.51 13.94 4.25
C TRP A 284 31.39 13.07 3.36
N LYS A 285 32.69 13.07 3.68
CA LYS A 285 33.77 12.60 2.80
C LYS A 285 33.62 11.20 2.18
N ASN A 286 32.84 10.31 2.79
CA ASN A 286 32.74 8.90 2.38
C ASN A 286 31.36 8.50 1.85
N LEU A 287 30.37 9.40 1.88
CA LEU A 287 29.03 9.09 1.41
C LEU A 287 29.01 9.03 -0.13
N THR A 288 28.57 7.89 -0.66
CA THR A 288 28.50 7.65 -2.11
C THR A 288 27.09 7.34 -2.59
N GLU A 289 26.18 6.94 -1.69
CA GLU A 289 24.82 6.55 -2.02
C GLU A 289 23.81 7.09 -1.00
N ILE A 290 22.72 7.68 -1.50
CA ILE A 290 21.55 8.05 -0.69
C ILE A 290 20.32 7.37 -1.28
N GLU A 291 19.61 6.60 -0.45
CA GLU A 291 18.30 6.06 -0.81
C GLU A 291 17.17 6.85 -0.14
N ILE A 292 16.10 7.10 -0.90
CA ILE A 292 14.93 7.88 -0.45
C ILE A 292 13.67 7.02 -0.53
N GLY A 293 12.82 7.09 0.50
CA GLY A 293 11.51 6.46 0.55
C GLY A 293 10.48 7.16 -0.35
N LEU A 294 10.70 7.17 -1.67
CA LEU A 294 9.78 7.81 -2.62
C LEU A 294 8.37 7.21 -2.58
N TYR A 295 8.26 5.89 -2.37
CA TYR A 295 6.97 5.21 -2.24
C TYR A 295 6.18 5.72 -1.02
N SER A 296 6.83 5.82 0.15
CA SER A 296 6.20 6.31 1.38
C SER A 296 5.69 7.73 1.19
N TRP A 297 6.47 8.63 0.57
CA TRP A 297 6.00 9.97 0.25
C TRP A 297 4.78 9.96 -0.69
N MET A 298 4.77 9.09 -1.69
CA MET A 298 3.67 8.96 -2.64
C MET A 298 2.40 8.39 -2.00
N GLU A 299 2.52 7.41 -1.10
CA GLU A 299 1.38 6.77 -0.43
C GLU A 299 0.86 7.53 0.79
N GLU A 300 1.72 8.11 1.65
CA GLU A 300 1.29 8.83 2.86
C GLU A 300 0.38 10.03 2.53
N ARG A 301 0.53 10.58 1.32
CA ARG A 301 -0.34 11.62 0.78
C ARG A 301 -1.72 11.18 0.37
N ARG A 302 -1.94 9.89 0.21
CA ARG A 302 -3.24 9.32 -0.15
C ARG A 302 -4.30 9.68 0.89
N ASP A 303 -3.90 9.72 2.16
CA ASP A 303 -4.82 9.88 3.30
C ASP A 303 -4.75 11.28 3.93
N SER A 304 -3.59 11.95 3.88
CA SER A 304 -3.34 13.22 4.59
C SER A 304 -3.41 14.47 3.69
N ASP A 305 -3.03 14.36 2.41
CA ASP A 305 -2.78 15.48 1.50
C ASP A 305 -3.73 15.48 0.28
N PHE A 306 -5.00 15.07 0.44
CA PHE A 306 -6.03 15.32 -0.58
C PHE A 306 -6.17 16.84 -0.88
N ILE A 307 -5.79 17.64 0.10
CA ILE A 307 -5.86 19.08 0.16
C ILE A 307 -4.39 19.53 0.22
N GLY A 308 -3.89 20.18 -0.84
CA GLY A 308 -2.46 20.50 -0.96
C GLY A 308 -1.87 21.18 0.29
N PRO A 309 -0.55 21.13 0.46
CA PRO A 309 0.15 21.43 1.71
C PRO A 309 -0.14 22.84 2.23
N SER A 310 -0.26 22.97 3.55
CA SER A 310 -0.12 24.29 4.19
C SER A 310 1.30 24.80 3.93
N PRO A 311 1.47 26.04 3.44
CA PRO A 311 2.79 26.59 3.17
C PRO A 311 3.59 26.63 4.48
N TYR A 312 4.76 26.02 4.47
CA TYR A 312 5.68 26.09 5.58
C TYR A 312 6.10 27.55 5.78
N ARG A 313 6.23 27.98 7.02
CA ARG A 313 6.77 29.30 7.37
C ARG A 313 7.86 29.12 8.41
N ILE A 314 8.91 29.90 8.27
CA ILE A 314 9.90 30.05 9.33
C ILE A 314 9.59 31.31 10.14
N THR A 315 9.58 31.19 11.46
CA THR A 315 9.41 32.30 12.39
C THR A 315 10.65 32.46 13.24
N ALA A 316 11.06 33.70 13.51
CA ALA A 316 12.17 33.97 14.41
C ALA A 316 11.85 33.53 15.86
N GLY A 317 12.89 33.15 16.60
CA GLY A 317 12.81 32.79 18.01
C GLY A 317 13.09 31.32 18.32
N ASN A 318 13.20 31.04 19.62
CA ASN A 318 13.59 29.75 20.19
C ASN A 318 12.47 29.11 21.05
N HIS A 319 11.22 29.49 20.80
CA HIS A 319 10.07 28.98 21.54
C HIS A 319 9.95 27.47 21.36
N ARG A 320 9.95 26.73 22.46
CA ARG A 320 9.85 25.26 22.46
C ARG A 320 8.93 24.82 23.57
N ARG A 321 8.38 23.62 23.46
CA ARG A 321 7.54 23.05 24.53
C ARG A 321 8.43 22.73 25.73
N ASP A 322 7.91 22.89 26.95
CA ASP A 322 8.67 22.50 28.17
C ASP A 322 9.13 21.03 28.10
N GLU A 323 8.31 20.18 27.46
CA GLU A 323 8.61 18.76 27.24
C GLU A 323 9.84 18.51 26.34
N GLU A 324 10.19 19.47 25.48
CA GLU A 324 11.36 19.42 24.59
C GLU A 324 12.68 19.70 25.32
N ALA A 325 12.64 20.14 26.59
CA ALA A 325 13.84 20.38 27.39
C ALA A 325 14.74 19.12 27.53
N MET A 326 14.16 17.92 27.44
CA MET A 326 14.92 16.65 27.47
C MET A 326 15.76 16.40 26.21
N PHE A 327 15.51 17.15 25.14
CA PHE A 327 16.29 17.15 23.90
C PHE A 327 17.28 18.32 23.82
N ASP A 328 17.18 19.28 24.74
CA ASP A 328 18.10 20.40 24.80
C ASP A 328 19.44 19.96 25.36
N ASP A 329 20.40 19.74 24.47
CA ASP A 329 21.79 19.51 24.81
C ASP A 329 22.59 20.82 24.89
N LYS A 330 21.91 21.98 24.90
CA LYS A 330 22.48 23.33 24.89
C LYS A 330 23.33 23.64 23.65
N SER A 331 23.29 22.78 22.63
CA SER A 331 24.02 23.02 21.39
C SER A 331 23.42 24.18 20.58
N PHE A 332 22.15 24.52 20.81
CA PHE A 332 21.52 25.68 20.17
C PHE A 332 22.26 26.98 20.48
N ASP A 333 22.64 27.19 21.75
CA ASP A 333 23.29 28.42 22.22
C ASP A 333 24.73 28.58 21.70
N THR A 334 25.32 27.48 21.23
CA THR A 334 26.71 27.44 20.72
C THR A 334 26.78 27.25 19.21
N CYS A 335 25.63 27.14 18.53
CA CYS A 335 25.57 26.96 17.09
C CYS A 335 25.76 28.30 16.37
N GLU A 336 26.80 28.39 15.55
CA GLU A 336 27.11 29.60 14.77
C GLU A 336 26.38 29.66 13.42
N ARG A 337 25.61 28.62 13.07
CA ARG A 337 24.91 28.57 11.78
C ARG A 337 23.73 29.54 11.76
N ASN A 338 23.49 30.17 10.61
CA ASN A 338 22.32 31.02 10.40
C ASN A 338 21.05 30.16 10.26
N HIS A 339 20.36 29.92 11.38
CA HIS A 339 19.13 29.12 11.43
C HIS A 339 18.02 29.71 10.57
N MET A 340 17.94 31.03 10.45
CA MET A 340 16.92 31.67 9.61
C MET A 340 17.13 31.36 8.13
N GLU A 341 18.37 31.45 7.66
CA GLU A 341 18.74 31.12 6.27
C GLU A 341 18.59 29.62 5.99
N LEU A 342 19.06 28.75 6.89
CA LEU A 342 18.91 27.30 6.76
C LEU A 342 17.44 26.88 6.70
N GLY A 343 16.64 27.39 7.63
CA GLY A 343 15.21 27.11 7.61
C GLY A 343 14.53 27.76 6.41
N GLN A 344 14.97 28.92 5.91
CA GLN A 344 14.51 29.46 4.64
C GLN A 344 14.85 28.54 3.46
N HIS A 345 16.03 27.91 3.38
CA HIS A 345 16.32 26.93 2.33
C HIS A 345 15.41 25.70 2.40
N VAL A 346 15.05 25.28 3.61
CA VAL A 346 14.09 24.18 3.81
C VAL A 346 12.65 24.64 3.53
N VAL A 347 12.31 25.91 3.75
CA VAL A 347 10.95 26.43 3.62
C VAL A 347 10.65 27.10 2.26
N GLN A 348 11.65 27.60 1.56
CA GLN A 348 11.54 28.15 0.21
C GLN A 348 11.50 27.00 -0.80
N GLY A 349 10.62 27.10 -1.80
CA GLY A 349 10.35 26.00 -2.73
C GLY A 349 9.55 24.83 -2.13
N VAL A 350 8.96 24.99 -0.92
CA VAL A 350 7.97 24.02 -0.39
C VAL A 350 6.57 24.27 -0.96
N GLY A 351 6.50 24.45 -2.27
CA GLY A 351 5.43 23.71 -2.90
C GLY A 351 5.72 22.26 -2.55
N ALA A 352 4.78 21.58 -1.92
CA ALA A 352 4.95 20.16 -1.69
C ALA A 352 4.44 19.40 -2.92
N SER A 353 4.29 20.01 -4.09
CA SER A 353 3.77 19.29 -5.26
C SER A 353 4.76 18.20 -5.71
N PHE A 354 4.27 17.25 -6.49
CA PHE A 354 5.14 16.28 -7.13
C PHE A 354 6.20 16.95 -8.03
N GLU A 355 5.85 18.07 -8.66
CA GLU A 355 6.78 18.86 -9.48
C GLU A 355 7.94 19.41 -8.64
N ASP A 356 7.67 19.89 -7.42
CA ASP A 356 8.70 20.37 -6.50
C ASP A 356 9.59 19.23 -6.01
N LEU A 357 9.03 18.04 -5.73
CA LEU A 357 9.83 16.85 -5.43
C LEU A 357 10.81 16.55 -6.57
N LEU A 358 10.32 16.51 -7.82
CA LEU A 358 11.14 16.23 -9.00
C LEU A 358 12.24 17.29 -9.18
N TYR A 359 11.89 18.56 -9.04
CA TYR A 359 12.86 19.66 -9.12
C TYR A 359 13.93 19.56 -8.04
N ASN A 360 13.56 19.21 -6.80
CA ASN A 360 14.49 19.04 -5.70
C ASN A 360 15.43 17.83 -5.93
N LEU A 361 14.90 16.68 -6.35
CA LEU A 361 15.69 15.49 -6.68
C LEU A 361 16.75 15.79 -7.75
N ARG A 362 16.36 16.50 -8.81
CA ARG A 362 17.27 16.95 -9.87
C ARG A 362 18.32 17.92 -9.33
N THR A 363 17.89 18.97 -8.62
CA THR A 363 18.78 20.02 -8.11
C THR A 363 19.85 19.41 -7.20
N ILE A 364 19.46 18.48 -6.33
CA ILE A 364 20.37 17.77 -5.43
C ILE A 364 21.32 16.86 -6.20
N SER A 365 20.81 16.10 -7.18
CA SER A 365 21.64 15.22 -8.03
C SER A 365 22.69 16.00 -8.82
N ASN A 366 22.34 17.20 -9.31
CA ASN A 366 23.26 18.09 -10.01
C ASN A 366 24.26 18.76 -9.07
N LYS A 367 23.83 19.15 -7.86
CA LYS A 367 24.70 19.77 -6.85
C LYS A 367 25.74 18.79 -6.32
N TYR A 368 25.39 17.51 -6.21
CA TYR A 368 26.25 16.46 -5.65
C TYR A 368 26.40 15.26 -6.61
N PRO A 369 27.11 15.43 -7.75
CA PRO A 369 27.20 14.40 -8.79
C PRO A 369 27.92 13.12 -8.35
N ASN A 370 28.73 13.21 -7.29
CA ASN A 370 29.43 12.06 -6.71
C ASN A 370 28.53 11.17 -5.82
N ILE A 371 27.34 11.66 -5.46
CA ILE A 371 26.40 10.95 -4.60
C ILE A 371 25.28 10.40 -5.46
N LYS A 372 25.15 9.07 -5.49
CA LYS A 372 24.07 8.40 -6.21
C LYS A 372 22.80 8.45 -5.39
N VAL A 373 21.81 9.21 -5.87
CA VAL A 373 20.46 9.22 -5.31
C VAL A 373 19.65 8.08 -5.92
N LYS A 374 19.03 7.25 -5.08
CA LYS A 374 18.21 6.09 -5.46
C LYS A 374 16.93 6.01 -4.62
N PRO A 375 15.90 5.26 -5.05
CA PRO A 375 14.81 4.88 -4.16
C PRO A 375 15.26 3.78 -3.18
N ILE A 376 14.66 3.71 -1.98
CA ILE A 376 14.91 2.62 -1.00
C ILE A 376 14.46 1.25 -1.54
N HIS A 377 13.42 1.25 -2.36
CA HIS A 377 12.95 0.05 -3.04
C HIS A 377 13.36 0.16 -4.51
N ASN A 378 14.10 -0.84 -5.00
CA ASN A 378 14.57 -0.91 -6.39
C ASN A 378 13.43 -0.95 -7.43
N SER A 379 12.18 -1.06 -6.98
CA SER A 379 10.99 -1.09 -7.80
C SER A 379 9.93 -0.22 -7.14
N LEU A 380 9.55 0.86 -7.84
CA LEU A 380 8.28 1.57 -7.68
C LEU A 380 7.24 1.02 -8.66
N ASP A 381 7.34 -0.26 -9.03
CA ASP A 381 6.37 -0.88 -9.93
C ASP A 381 4.99 -0.92 -9.25
N ASP A 382 3.94 -0.67 -10.03
CA ASP A 382 2.55 -0.79 -9.60
C ASP A 382 2.13 0.13 -8.42
N SER A 383 2.88 1.20 -8.15
CA SER A 383 2.49 2.20 -7.15
C SER A 383 1.17 2.89 -7.53
N VAL A 384 0.15 2.80 -6.68
CA VAL A 384 -1.15 3.45 -6.90
C VAL A 384 -1.09 4.89 -6.39
N LEU A 385 -1.32 5.86 -7.29
CA LEU A 385 -1.25 7.29 -6.99
C LEU A 385 -2.60 7.95 -7.20
N GLN A 386 -3.00 8.86 -6.31
CA GLN A 386 -4.14 9.73 -6.60
C GLN A 386 -3.73 10.74 -7.68
N LEU A 387 -4.65 11.02 -8.60
CA LEU A 387 -4.36 11.90 -9.74
C LEU A 387 -3.90 13.31 -9.29
N PHE A 388 -4.48 13.81 -8.20
CA PHE A 388 -4.17 15.13 -7.63
C PHE A 388 -2.82 15.19 -6.91
N HIS A 389 -2.14 14.05 -6.73
CA HIS A 389 -0.76 14.05 -6.25
C HIS A 389 0.21 14.48 -7.35
N LEU A 390 -0.10 14.17 -8.61
CA LEU A 390 0.73 14.49 -9.76
C LEU A 390 0.51 15.91 -10.30
N VAL A 391 -0.62 16.53 -9.96
CA VAL A 391 -1.05 17.80 -10.52
C VAL A 391 -1.32 18.80 -9.43
N ASN A 392 -0.72 19.97 -9.49
CA ASN A 392 -1.04 21.05 -8.56
C ASN A 392 -2.50 21.54 -8.76
N THR A 393 -3.34 21.38 -7.73
CA THR A 393 -4.78 21.70 -7.76
C THR A 393 -5.14 23.04 -7.10
N ASN A 394 -4.17 23.71 -6.47
CA ASN A 394 -4.41 24.88 -5.64
C ASN A 394 -4.48 26.18 -6.47
N GLY A 395 -5.57 26.95 -6.30
CA GLY A 395 -5.63 28.35 -6.72
C GLY A 395 -4.84 29.23 -5.76
N ARG A 396 -3.85 30.00 -6.25
CA ARG A 396 -3.10 30.95 -5.40
C ARG A 396 -4.06 31.97 -4.78
N ARG A 397 -4.14 32.04 -3.44
CA ARG A 397 -4.87 33.08 -2.69
C ARG A 397 -4.14 34.43 -2.65
N TYR A 398 -3.57 34.88 -3.77
CA TYR A 398 -2.98 36.22 -3.84
C TYR A 398 -3.86 37.15 -4.67
N PRO A 399 -4.27 38.31 -4.15
CA PRO A 399 -5.03 39.28 -4.91
C PRO A 399 -4.14 39.90 -5.99
N GLN A 400 -4.62 39.85 -7.23
CA GLN A 400 -4.32 40.76 -8.34
C GLN A 400 -2.94 41.44 -8.33
N GLN A 401 -1.91 40.72 -8.74
CA GLN A 401 -0.95 41.31 -9.66
C GLN A 401 -1.05 40.53 -10.97
N GLN A 402 -1.34 41.26 -12.05
CA GLN A 402 -1.44 40.74 -13.41
C GLN A 402 -0.22 39.87 -13.70
N GLN A 403 -0.38 38.55 -13.65
CA GLN A 403 0.67 37.62 -14.00
C GLN A 403 0.06 36.56 -14.90
N ILE A 404 0.51 36.63 -16.15
CA ILE A 404 0.64 35.55 -17.12
C ILE A 404 0.45 34.21 -16.43
N THR A 405 -0.58 33.44 -16.83
CA THR A 405 -0.76 32.06 -16.37
C THR A 405 0.58 31.36 -16.57
N PRO A 406 1.30 30.98 -15.49
CA PRO A 406 2.60 30.37 -15.66
C PRO A 406 2.41 29.11 -16.53
N PRO A 407 3.30 28.85 -17.50
CA PRO A 407 3.23 27.64 -18.29
C PRO A 407 3.18 26.42 -17.36
N ASP A 408 2.47 25.37 -17.77
CA ASP A 408 2.39 24.12 -16.99
C ASP A 408 3.81 23.68 -16.64
N SER A 409 4.13 23.58 -15.35
CA SER A 409 5.48 23.25 -14.83
C SER A 409 5.99 21.94 -15.42
N VAL A 410 5.10 21.00 -15.71
CA VAL A 410 5.37 19.71 -16.35
C VAL A 410 6.00 19.85 -17.75
N SER A 411 5.80 20.99 -18.42
CA SER A 411 6.43 21.29 -19.71
C SER A 411 7.93 21.67 -19.61
N SER A 412 8.43 21.96 -18.41
CA SER A 412 9.85 22.29 -18.22
C SER A 412 10.72 21.06 -18.51
N GLN A 413 11.82 21.30 -19.23
CA GLN A 413 12.79 20.26 -19.56
C GLN A 413 13.33 19.61 -18.28
N GLU A 414 13.46 20.39 -17.21
CA GLU A 414 13.95 19.95 -15.93
C GLU A 414 13.09 18.85 -15.31
N ILE A 415 11.77 19.06 -15.33
CA ILE A 415 10.79 18.12 -14.80
C ILE A 415 10.69 16.88 -15.70
N GLN A 416 10.73 17.06 -17.02
CA GLN A 416 10.72 15.92 -17.95
C GLN A 416 11.95 15.01 -17.79
N GLU A 417 13.13 15.57 -17.55
CA GLU A 417 14.33 14.77 -17.26
C GLU A 417 14.20 13.99 -15.95
N ALA A 418 13.62 14.59 -14.90
CA ALA A 418 13.34 13.89 -13.65
C ALA A 418 12.27 12.79 -13.82
N LEU A 419 11.25 13.05 -14.66
CA LEU A 419 10.24 12.04 -15.03
C LEU A 419 10.83 10.88 -15.84
N ARG A 420 11.86 11.10 -16.68
CA ARG A 420 12.59 10.01 -17.37
C ARG A 420 13.48 9.21 -16.42
N TRP A 421 14.07 9.87 -15.42
CA TRP A 421 14.89 9.21 -14.42
C TRP A 421 14.10 8.16 -13.60
N LEU A 422 12.83 8.45 -13.27
CA LEU A 422 11.98 7.54 -12.49
C LEU A 422 11.79 6.13 -13.12
N PRO A 423 11.34 5.96 -14.37
CA PRO A 423 11.24 4.64 -14.99
C PRO A 423 12.62 4.01 -15.22
N GLU A 424 13.62 4.77 -15.65
CA GLU A 424 14.96 4.26 -16.00
C GLU A 424 15.76 3.75 -14.80
N LYS A 425 15.65 4.42 -13.65
CA LYS A 425 16.47 4.14 -12.46
C LYS A 425 15.67 3.55 -11.29
N CYS A 426 14.36 3.77 -11.25
CA CYS A 426 13.51 3.37 -10.12
C CYS A 426 12.44 2.33 -10.49
N GLY A 427 12.35 1.93 -11.76
CA GLY A 427 11.28 1.03 -12.24
C GLY A 427 9.88 1.62 -12.04
N TRP A 428 9.76 2.95 -12.03
CA TRP A 428 8.48 3.61 -11.77
C TRP A 428 7.47 3.36 -12.89
N LYS A 429 6.35 2.72 -12.53
CA LYS A 429 5.21 2.44 -13.43
C LYS A 429 3.91 2.74 -12.70
N PRO A 430 3.52 4.02 -12.61
CA PRO A 430 2.42 4.43 -11.76
C PRO A 430 1.09 3.86 -12.25
N ILE A 431 0.19 3.61 -11.30
CA ILE A 431 -1.22 3.33 -11.54
C ILE A 431 -2.01 4.51 -11.01
N LEU A 432 -2.73 5.21 -11.88
CA LEU A 432 -3.53 6.38 -11.54
C LEU A 432 -4.88 5.92 -10.97
N ALA A 433 -5.12 6.21 -9.69
CA ALA A 433 -6.41 5.98 -9.05
C ALA A 433 -7.44 6.99 -9.58
N TRP A 434 -8.50 6.49 -10.21
CA TRP A 434 -9.56 7.31 -10.81
C TRP A 434 -10.81 7.42 -9.95
N GLY A 435 -10.85 6.77 -8.78
CA GLY A 435 -12.04 6.71 -7.93
C GLY A 435 -12.58 8.08 -7.52
N THR A 436 -11.71 9.07 -7.31
CA THR A 436 -12.09 10.44 -6.93
C THR A 436 -12.70 11.25 -8.09
N MET A 437 -12.44 10.80 -9.32
CA MET A 437 -13.03 11.33 -10.56
C MET A 437 -14.37 10.67 -10.90
N MET A 438 -14.75 9.56 -10.23
CA MET A 438 -16.00 8.85 -10.47
C MET A 438 -17.22 9.54 -9.84
N CYS A 439 -17.44 10.81 -10.22
CA CYS A 439 -18.55 11.60 -9.72
C CYS A 439 -19.06 12.59 -10.76
N ASP A 440 -20.37 12.61 -11.02
CA ASP A 440 -20.99 13.51 -12.00
C ASP A 440 -20.90 14.99 -11.64
N VAL A 441 -20.80 15.32 -10.34
CA VAL A 441 -20.73 16.70 -9.84
C VAL A 441 -19.29 17.18 -9.65
N PHE A 442 -18.29 16.51 -10.23
CA PHE A 442 -16.90 16.91 -10.12
C PHE A 442 -16.65 18.37 -10.57
N PRO A 443 -15.85 19.18 -9.84
CA PRO A 443 -15.08 18.86 -8.62
C PRO A 443 -15.82 19.15 -7.31
N ALA A 444 -17.15 19.33 -7.30
CA ALA A 444 -17.91 19.68 -6.09
C ALA A 444 -17.92 18.55 -5.03
N ASN A 445 -17.57 17.32 -5.41
CA ASN A 445 -17.35 16.19 -4.51
C ASN A 445 -16.04 16.27 -3.74
N LEU A 446 -15.13 17.17 -4.12
CA LEU A 446 -13.85 17.37 -3.43
C LEU A 446 -14.04 18.24 -2.16
N PRO A 447 -13.22 18.07 -1.12
CA PRO A 447 -13.30 18.86 0.11
C PRO A 447 -13.18 20.37 -0.17
N ARG A 448 -14.12 21.16 0.36
CA ARG A 448 -14.20 22.63 0.16
C ARG A 448 -13.22 23.45 1.01
N SER A 449 -12.25 22.83 1.67
CA SER A 449 -11.33 23.51 2.59
C SER A 449 -10.34 24.46 1.89
N GLN A 450 -10.16 24.35 0.56
CA GLN A 450 -9.31 25.24 -0.24
C GLN A 450 -9.99 25.73 -1.52
N THR A 451 -9.44 26.80 -2.09
CA THR A 451 -9.86 27.37 -3.38
C THR A 451 -9.29 26.49 -4.50
N LEU A 452 -10.09 25.54 -4.97
CA LEU A 452 -9.73 24.69 -6.11
C LEU A 452 -9.70 25.49 -7.40
N LEU A 453 -8.84 25.07 -8.33
CA LEU A 453 -8.92 25.55 -9.71
C LEU A 453 -10.29 25.20 -10.33
N PRO A 454 -10.78 26.00 -11.29
CA PRO A 454 -11.93 25.64 -12.11
C PRO A 454 -11.80 24.24 -12.72
N LYS A 455 -12.94 23.54 -12.93
CA LYS A 455 -13.00 22.18 -13.51
C LYS A 455 -12.15 22.06 -14.77
N GLU A 456 -12.28 23.00 -15.68
CA GLU A 456 -11.60 23.01 -16.98
C GLU A 456 -10.07 23.11 -16.83
N ASP A 457 -9.59 23.95 -15.92
CA ASP A 457 -8.17 24.10 -15.64
C ASP A 457 -7.57 22.82 -15.05
N LEU A 458 -8.30 22.19 -14.13
CA LEU A 458 -7.87 20.93 -13.51
C LEU A 458 -7.79 19.79 -14.54
N ILE A 459 -8.82 19.64 -15.37
CA ILE A 459 -8.85 18.65 -16.47
C ILE A 459 -7.72 18.92 -17.48
N ARG A 460 -7.47 20.19 -17.82
CA ARG A 460 -6.37 20.58 -18.71
C ARG A 460 -5.02 20.14 -18.16
N ARG A 461 -4.72 20.42 -16.88
CA ARG A 461 -3.45 20.02 -16.25
C ARG A 461 -3.27 18.50 -16.18
N ILE A 462 -4.35 17.78 -15.85
CA ILE A 462 -4.38 16.31 -15.89
C ILE A 462 -4.00 15.82 -17.30
N ARG A 463 -4.62 16.38 -18.34
CA ARG A 463 -4.32 16.05 -19.73
C ARG A 463 -2.85 16.32 -20.05
N THR A 464 -2.31 17.50 -19.72
CA THR A 464 -0.90 17.85 -19.95
C THR A 464 0.05 16.84 -19.28
N MET A 465 -0.21 16.49 -18.02
CA MET A 465 0.60 15.53 -17.28
C MET A 465 0.57 14.15 -17.94
N VAL A 466 -0.61 13.61 -18.27
CA VAL A 466 -0.74 12.29 -18.91
C VAL A 466 -0.11 12.28 -20.31
N GLN A 467 -0.25 13.35 -21.08
CA GLN A 467 0.41 13.50 -22.38
C GLN A 467 1.94 13.52 -22.24
N THR A 468 2.46 14.18 -21.20
CA THR A 468 3.90 14.21 -20.90
C THR A 468 4.40 12.83 -20.49
N LEU A 469 3.70 12.12 -19.60
CA LEU A 469 4.07 10.73 -19.25
C LEU A 469 4.12 9.85 -20.51
N ARG A 470 3.13 9.99 -21.40
CA ARG A 470 3.10 9.24 -22.66
C ARG A 470 4.23 9.60 -23.61
N SER A 471 4.60 10.87 -23.74
CA SER A 471 5.72 11.30 -24.60
C SER A 471 7.08 10.80 -24.09
N LEU A 472 7.15 10.45 -22.81
CA LEU A 472 8.31 9.84 -22.15
C LEU A 472 8.27 8.31 -22.14
N ASP A 473 7.39 7.68 -22.93
CA ASP A 473 7.19 6.21 -23.00
C ASP A 473 6.79 5.56 -21.66
N ILE A 474 6.18 6.34 -20.76
CA ILE A 474 5.61 5.83 -19.50
C ILE A 474 4.17 5.36 -19.79
N PRO A 475 3.82 4.08 -19.50
CA PRO A 475 2.50 3.55 -19.78
C PRO A 475 1.43 4.20 -18.88
N ILE A 476 0.28 4.51 -19.47
CA ILE A 476 -0.83 5.14 -18.75
C ILE A 476 -1.74 4.03 -18.22
N ARG A 477 -1.67 3.80 -16.92
CA ARG A 477 -2.40 2.73 -16.23
C ARG A 477 -3.40 3.35 -15.27
N ILE A 478 -4.65 2.95 -15.35
CA ILE A 478 -5.74 3.50 -14.53
C ILE A 478 -6.34 2.39 -13.68
N CYS A 479 -6.67 2.72 -12.43
CA CYS A 479 -7.39 1.85 -11.52
C CYS A 479 -8.67 2.53 -11.01
N ILE A 480 -9.78 1.84 -11.17
CA ILE A 480 -11.07 2.13 -10.58
C ILE A 480 -11.30 1.11 -9.46
N GLY A 481 -11.40 1.60 -8.24
CA GLY A 481 -11.43 0.77 -7.04
C GLY A 481 -10.08 0.67 -6.34
N ASP A 482 -10.13 0.27 -5.07
CA ASP A 482 -8.95 0.18 -4.22
C ASP A 482 -8.34 -1.23 -4.30
N ARG A 483 -7.07 -1.34 -4.69
CA ARG A 483 -6.29 -2.59 -4.62
C ARG A 483 -5.85 -2.89 -3.18
N SER A 484 -5.72 -1.86 -2.35
CA SER A 484 -5.39 -2.00 -0.95
C SER A 484 -6.69 -2.10 -0.16
N ASN A 485 -7.05 -3.31 0.25
CA ASN A 485 -8.09 -3.59 1.27
C ASN A 485 -7.79 -2.91 2.64
N SER A 486 -6.99 -1.83 2.69
CA SER A 486 -6.49 -1.17 3.90
C SER A 486 -7.38 -0.04 4.41
N CYS A 487 -8.33 0.47 3.61
CA CYS A 487 -9.35 1.36 4.12
C CYS A 487 -10.62 0.57 4.49
N PRO A 488 -10.93 0.37 5.78
CA PRO A 488 -12.28 0.00 6.17
C PRO A 488 -13.16 1.21 5.87
N SER A 489 -13.85 1.21 4.74
CA SER A 489 -14.88 2.21 4.46
C SER A 489 -15.96 2.05 5.54
N SER A 490 -15.92 2.92 6.55
CA SER A 490 -16.96 3.01 7.57
C SER A 490 -18.21 3.64 6.95
N GLY A 491 -19.02 2.81 6.29
CA GLY A 491 -20.29 3.24 5.70
C GLY A 491 -20.89 2.17 4.78
N LEU A 492 -22.23 2.14 4.70
CA LEU A 492 -22.99 1.25 3.80
C LEU A 492 -22.78 1.58 2.31
N ASP A 493 -22.27 2.76 1.98
CA ASP A 493 -22.19 3.28 0.60
C ASP A 493 -20.75 3.33 0.04
N GLY A 494 -19.70 3.10 0.84
CA GLY A 494 -18.31 3.37 0.47
C GLY A 494 -17.67 2.41 -0.54
N SER A 495 -18.44 1.50 -1.11
CA SER A 495 -17.93 0.40 -1.96
C SER A 495 -18.69 0.20 -3.27
N LEU A 496 -19.64 1.10 -3.56
CA LEU A 496 -20.35 1.21 -4.83
C LEU A 496 -19.85 2.47 -5.55
N TYR A 497 -19.85 2.46 -6.89
CA TYR A 497 -19.31 3.57 -7.68
C TYR A 497 -20.38 4.55 -8.17
N PHE A 498 -21.63 4.10 -8.25
CA PHE A 498 -22.71 4.80 -8.91
C PHE A 498 -23.82 5.14 -7.92
N GLY A 499 -23.81 6.39 -7.45
CA GLY A 499 -24.87 6.98 -6.64
C GLY A 499 -25.70 8.00 -7.41
N ASP A 500 -26.91 8.28 -6.92
CA ASP A 500 -27.67 9.45 -7.36
C ASP A 500 -26.92 10.72 -6.92
N TYR A 501 -26.92 11.75 -7.75
CA TYR A 501 -26.23 13.01 -7.46
C TYR A 501 -27.23 14.15 -7.28
N LYS A 502 -26.86 15.12 -6.44
CA LYS A 502 -27.64 16.33 -6.20
C LYS A 502 -27.50 17.29 -7.38
N CYS A 503 -28.61 17.63 -8.01
CA CYS A 503 -28.72 18.70 -8.99
C CYS A 503 -29.78 19.71 -8.55
N PHE A 504 -29.88 20.82 -9.29
CA PHE A 504 -30.92 21.82 -9.08
C PHE A 504 -31.72 21.98 -10.36
N GLU A 505 -33.04 21.98 -10.23
CA GLU A 505 -33.97 22.25 -11.33
C GLU A 505 -34.67 23.60 -11.09
N GLY A 506 -34.90 24.35 -12.18
CA GLY A 506 -35.51 25.68 -12.13
C GLY A 506 -34.52 26.84 -11.94
N GLU A 507 -35.02 28.07 -12.05
CA GLU A 507 -34.27 29.32 -11.89
C GLU A 507 -34.91 30.21 -10.81
N GLY A 508 -34.10 31.06 -10.16
CA GLY A 508 -34.58 32.03 -9.17
C GLY A 508 -35.28 31.40 -7.97
N GLU A 509 -36.49 31.88 -7.66
CA GLU A 509 -37.33 31.36 -6.57
C GLU A 509 -37.87 29.94 -6.83
N GLY A 510 -37.83 29.46 -8.07
CA GLY A 510 -38.24 28.10 -8.45
C GLY A 510 -37.13 27.04 -8.36
N LYS A 511 -35.91 27.45 -7.94
CA LYS A 511 -34.76 26.55 -7.83
C LYS A 511 -34.93 25.60 -6.66
N HIS A 512 -35.09 24.31 -6.94
CA HIS A 512 -35.19 23.26 -5.92
C HIS A 512 -34.19 22.13 -6.17
N GLU A 513 -33.80 21.47 -5.09
CA GLU A 513 -32.82 20.38 -5.11
C GLU A 513 -33.50 19.07 -5.51
N VAL A 514 -32.90 18.36 -6.48
CA VAL A 514 -33.37 17.06 -6.98
C VAL A 514 -32.22 16.07 -6.97
N LEU A 515 -32.52 14.79 -6.73
CA LEU A 515 -31.56 13.69 -6.89
C LEU A 515 -31.73 13.07 -8.27
N ALA A 516 -30.74 13.27 -9.13
CA ALA A 516 -30.72 12.73 -10.48
C ALA A 516 -29.87 11.44 -10.55
N PRO A 517 -30.24 10.47 -11.41
CA PRO A 517 -29.44 9.27 -11.61
C PRO A 517 -28.12 9.60 -12.30
N THR A 518 -27.04 8.92 -11.91
CA THR A 518 -25.69 9.11 -12.46
C THR A 518 -25.65 9.12 -13.99
N GLN A 519 -24.87 10.03 -14.57
CA GLN A 519 -24.61 10.11 -16.02
C GLN A 519 -23.23 9.57 -16.40
N ALA A 520 -22.50 9.02 -15.42
CA ALA A 520 -21.12 8.55 -15.55
C ALA A 520 -20.17 9.59 -16.20
N ARG A 521 -20.30 10.87 -15.82
CA ARG A 521 -19.43 11.98 -16.26
C ARG A 521 -18.16 12.04 -15.43
N PHE A 522 -17.23 11.15 -15.71
CA PHE A 522 -16.01 10.92 -14.92
C PHE A 522 -14.75 11.58 -15.51
N ASN A 523 -14.93 12.49 -16.46
CA ASN A 523 -13.90 13.32 -17.09
C ASN A 523 -12.76 12.51 -17.74
N LEU A 524 -13.01 11.24 -18.09
CA LEU A 524 -12.00 10.36 -18.70
C LEU A 524 -11.78 10.68 -20.19
N THR A 525 -12.73 11.34 -20.86
CA THR A 525 -12.68 11.66 -22.30
C THR A 525 -11.36 12.34 -22.70
N CYS A 526 -10.86 13.25 -21.86
CA CYS A 526 -9.64 14.02 -22.13
C CYS A 526 -8.35 13.20 -22.25
N ILE A 527 -8.35 11.96 -21.70
CA ILE A 527 -7.17 11.07 -21.70
C ILE A 527 -7.48 9.64 -22.15
N ALA A 528 -8.74 9.29 -22.43
CA ALA A 528 -9.17 7.91 -22.71
C ALA A 528 -8.36 7.25 -23.83
N GLN A 529 -8.04 8.01 -24.88
CA GLN A 529 -7.23 7.54 -25.99
C GLN A 529 -5.78 7.22 -25.63
N LEU A 530 -5.27 7.67 -24.48
CA LEU A 530 -3.89 7.45 -24.04
C LEU A 530 -3.74 6.26 -23.09
N VAL A 531 -4.86 5.70 -22.59
CA VAL A 531 -4.87 4.63 -21.57
C VAL A 531 -4.38 3.30 -22.15
N ASP A 532 -3.33 2.72 -21.56
CA ASP A 532 -2.80 1.40 -21.91
C ASP A 532 -3.43 0.28 -21.07
N GLU A 533 -3.62 0.51 -19.76
CA GLU A 533 -4.20 -0.49 -18.86
C GLU A 533 -5.34 0.11 -18.04
N LEU A 534 -6.43 -0.65 -17.89
CA LEU A 534 -7.55 -0.32 -17.03
C LEU A 534 -7.77 -1.48 -16.04
N THR A 535 -7.84 -1.16 -14.74
CA THR A 535 -8.24 -2.10 -13.70
C THR A 535 -9.55 -1.65 -13.08
N ILE A 536 -10.52 -2.55 -12.94
CA ILE A 536 -11.80 -2.31 -12.24
C ILE A 536 -11.94 -3.36 -11.15
N GLN A 537 -12.02 -2.94 -9.88
CA GLN A 537 -12.02 -3.87 -8.74
C GLN A 537 -13.00 -3.45 -7.65
N TYR A 538 -13.97 -4.32 -7.38
CA TYR A 538 -14.80 -4.22 -6.18
C TYR A 538 -14.11 -4.92 -5.00
N PRO A 539 -14.20 -4.36 -3.78
CA PRO A 539 -13.81 -5.09 -2.58
C PRO A 539 -14.74 -6.29 -2.41
N ILE A 540 -14.21 -7.39 -1.86
CA ILE A 540 -14.99 -8.63 -1.66
C ILE A 540 -16.02 -8.45 -0.52
N ASP A 541 -15.85 -7.41 0.31
CA ASP A 541 -16.54 -7.22 1.59
C ASP A 541 -17.56 -6.06 1.60
N VAL A 542 -18.06 -5.64 0.43
CA VAL A 542 -19.07 -4.55 0.27
C VAL A 542 -20.21 -4.67 1.29
N PRO A 543 -20.35 -3.75 2.28
CA PRO A 543 -21.52 -3.70 3.15
C PRO A 543 -22.77 -3.46 2.29
N GLY A 544 -23.83 -4.24 2.49
CA GLY A 544 -25.05 -4.16 1.66
C GLY A 544 -24.99 -4.95 0.34
N VAL A 545 -23.91 -5.66 0.04
CA VAL A 545 -23.90 -6.76 -0.94
C VAL A 545 -23.41 -8.01 -0.21
N ALA A 546 -24.23 -8.51 0.71
CA ALA A 546 -23.92 -9.65 1.58
C ALA A 546 -22.53 -9.57 2.24
N GLY A 547 -22.32 -8.59 3.12
CA GLY A 547 -21.18 -8.58 4.04
C GLY A 547 -21.05 -9.87 4.86
N TRP A 548 -19.88 -10.09 5.44
CA TRP A 548 -19.44 -11.28 6.18
C TRP A 548 -20.41 -11.86 7.22
N GLY A 549 -21.47 -11.13 7.61
CA GLY A 549 -22.52 -11.58 8.53
C GLY A 549 -23.75 -12.26 7.91
N ARG A 550 -24.05 -12.12 6.61
CA ARG A 550 -25.34 -12.56 6.01
C ARG A 550 -25.26 -13.79 5.11
N SER A 551 -24.46 -14.79 5.48
CA SER A 551 -24.27 -16.03 4.69
C SER A 551 -25.54 -16.86 4.34
N ARG A 552 -26.73 -16.54 4.89
CA ARG A 552 -27.95 -17.36 4.72
C ARG A 552 -29.13 -16.72 3.97
N LYS A 553 -29.16 -15.41 3.76
CA LYS A 553 -30.29 -14.73 3.06
C LYS A 553 -29.91 -14.39 1.62
N GLY A 554 -30.86 -14.50 0.68
CA GLY A 554 -30.68 -13.97 -0.68
C GLY A 554 -30.60 -12.44 -0.66
N PRO A 555 -30.17 -11.80 -1.77
CA PRO A 555 -30.13 -10.35 -1.84
C PRO A 555 -31.55 -9.79 -1.62
N THR A 556 -31.67 -8.81 -0.72
CA THR A 556 -32.92 -8.09 -0.49
C THR A 556 -33.29 -7.25 -1.71
N GLU A 557 -34.53 -6.79 -1.83
CA GLU A 557 -34.95 -5.93 -2.94
C GLU A 557 -34.12 -4.64 -3.03
N ALA A 558 -33.74 -4.06 -1.89
CA ALA A 558 -32.84 -2.91 -1.86
C ALA A 558 -31.45 -3.24 -2.42
N GLU A 559 -30.89 -4.42 -2.11
CA GLU A 559 -29.58 -4.86 -2.62
C GLU A 559 -29.65 -5.15 -4.13
N LYS A 560 -30.78 -5.68 -4.63
CA LYS A 560 -31.01 -5.86 -6.07
C LYS A 560 -31.10 -4.52 -6.80
N GLU A 561 -31.79 -3.55 -6.21
CA GLU A 561 -31.91 -2.20 -6.77
C GLU A 561 -30.54 -1.50 -6.83
N LEU A 562 -29.72 -1.62 -5.78
CA LEU A 562 -28.34 -1.13 -5.80
C LEU A 562 -27.50 -1.78 -6.92
N LEU A 563 -27.58 -3.10 -7.07
CA LEU A 563 -26.89 -3.80 -8.16
C LEU A 563 -27.40 -3.38 -9.56
N HIS A 564 -28.69 -3.12 -9.68
CA HIS A 564 -29.28 -2.63 -10.94
C HIS A 564 -28.79 -1.22 -11.28
N ARG A 565 -28.68 -0.34 -10.29
CA ARG A 565 -28.08 1.00 -10.42
C ARG A 565 -26.63 0.93 -10.89
N GLU A 566 -25.82 0.06 -10.28
CA GLU A 566 -24.44 -0.20 -10.69
C GLU A 566 -24.36 -0.70 -12.15
N CYS A 567 -25.23 -1.64 -12.55
CA CYS A 567 -25.30 -2.11 -13.93
C CYS A 567 -25.62 -0.98 -14.92
N LYS A 568 -26.58 -0.10 -14.60
CA LYS A 568 -26.91 1.07 -15.43
C LYS A 568 -25.75 2.06 -15.48
N GLY A 569 -25.13 2.36 -14.35
CA GLY A 569 -23.97 3.25 -14.25
C GLY A 569 -22.81 2.77 -15.12
N TRP A 570 -22.48 1.48 -15.05
CA TRP A 570 -21.49 0.88 -15.93
C TRP A 570 -21.90 0.87 -17.40
N ALA A 571 -23.17 0.63 -17.71
CA ALA A 571 -23.65 0.71 -19.09
C ALA A 571 -23.46 2.12 -19.68
N ARG A 572 -23.71 3.17 -18.88
CA ARG A 572 -23.41 4.57 -19.24
C ARG A 572 -21.90 4.82 -19.37
N PHE A 573 -21.10 4.34 -18.43
CA PHE A 573 -19.63 4.44 -18.48
C PHE A 573 -19.09 3.85 -19.79
N TRP A 574 -19.48 2.62 -20.12
CA TRP A 574 -19.03 1.96 -21.35
C TRP A 574 -19.59 2.65 -22.59
N ALA A 575 -20.84 3.13 -22.56
CA ALA A 575 -21.41 3.89 -23.67
C ALA A 575 -20.64 5.19 -23.97
N ARG A 576 -20.08 5.82 -22.93
CA ARG A 576 -19.30 7.06 -23.03
C ARG A 576 -17.86 6.82 -23.46
N TYR A 577 -17.17 5.86 -22.84
CA TYR A 577 -15.71 5.76 -22.95
C TYR A 577 -15.19 4.60 -23.80
N ALA A 578 -15.96 3.53 -24.03
CA ALA A 578 -15.43 2.31 -24.68
C ALA A 578 -14.80 2.59 -26.06
N SER A 579 -15.46 3.39 -26.91
CA SER A 579 -14.96 3.72 -28.25
C SER A 579 -13.75 4.67 -28.24
N GLN A 580 -13.43 5.29 -27.10
CA GLN A 580 -12.32 6.21 -26.94
C GLN A 580 -11.03 5.50 -26.49
N LEU A 581 -11.12 4.29 -25.92
CA LEU A 581 -10.01 3.53 -25.35
C LEU A 581 -9.12 2.85 -26.43
N LYS A 582 -8.66 3.63 -27.41
CA LYS A 582 -7.96 3.12 -28.60
C LYS A 582 -6.59 2.50 -28.31
N ASN A 583 -5.90 2.93 -27.26
CA ASN A 583 -4.60 2.40 -26.86
C ASN A 583 -4.68 1.28 -25.80
N LEU A 584 -5.88 0.87 -25.40
CA LEU A 584 -6.05 -0.10 -24.33
C LEU A 584 -5.49 -1.47 -24.77
N LYS A 585 -4.56 -1.99 -23.95
CA LYS A 585 -3.90 -3.28 -24.13
C LYS A 585 -4.32 -4.30 -23.09
N LYS A 586 -4.79 -3.84 -21.93
CA LYS A 586 -5.15 -4.71 -20.81
C LYS A 586 -6.34 -4.15 -20.03
N LEU A 587 -7.37 -4.99 -19.84
CA LEU A 587 -8.47 -4.74 -18.91
C LEU A 587 -8.47 -5.84 -17.84
N THR A 588 -8.19 -5.48 -16.60
CA THR A 588 -8.27 -6.41 -15.44
C THR A 588 -9.52 -6.12 -14.65
N VAL A 589 -10.33 -7.14 -14.40
CA VAL A 589 -11.64 -6.98 -13.74
C VAL A 589 -11.78 -7.96 -12.59
N THR A 590 -12.19 -7.45 -11.44
CA THR A 590 -12.59 -8.21 -10.26
C THR A 590 -13.93 -7.66 -9.81
N VAL A 591 -15.01 -8.20 -10.35
CA VAL A 591 -16.37 -7.65 -10.18
C VAL A 591 -17.39 -8.76 -9.89
N PRO A 592 -18.54 -8.45 -9.28
CA PRO A 592 -19.64 -9.42 -9.15
C PRO A 592 -20.07 -10.01 -10.49
N ASP A 593 -20.33 -11.33 -10.55
CA ASP A 593 -20.77 -12.04 -11.78
C ASP A 593 -21.99 -11.38 -12.42
N TYR A 594 -22.89 -10.84 -11.61
CA TYR A 594 -24.08 -10.13 -12.09
C TYR A 594 -23.71 -8.89 -12.93
N ILE A 595 -22.80 -8.04 -12.42
CA ILE A 595 -22.33 -6.83 -13.09
C ILE A 595 -21.53 -7.23 -14.34
N TYR A 596 -20.63 -8.20 -14.22
CA TYR A 596 -19.85 -8.71 -15.34
C TYR A 596 -20.74 -9.15 -16.51
N ASN A 597 -21.80 -9.93 -16.23
CA ASN A 597 -22.72 -10.40 -17.27
C ASN A 597 -23.54 -9.25 -17.89
N ALA A 598 -23.86 -8.20 -17.13
CA ALA A 598 -24.54 -7.03 -17.67
C ALA A 598 -23.67 -6.26 -18.67
N TRP A 599 -22.35 -6.24 -18.50
CA TRP A 599 -21.44 -5.58 -19.44
C TRP A 599 -21.45 -6.21 -20.84
N GLY A 600 -21.77 -7.51 -20.95
CA GLY A 600 -21.96 -8.17 -22.25
C GLY A 600 -23.12 -7.59 -23.08
N LYS A 601 -23.98 -6.76 -22.48
CA LYS A 601 -25.07 -6.03 -23.15
C LYS A 601 -24.76 -4.54 -23.34
N SER A 602 -23.51 -4.13 -23.15
CA SER A 602 -23.08 -2.74 -23.25
C SER A 602 -22.13 -2.52 -24.44
N LYS A 603 -21.76 -1.26 -24.68
CA LYS A 603 -20.73 -0.89 -25.68
C LYS A 603 -19.33 -1.45 -25.40
N LEU A 604 -19.09 -2.05 -24.22
CA LEU A 604 -17.85 -2.78 -23.97
C LEU A 604 -17.61 -3.89 -25.01
N THR A 605 -18.68 -4.48 -25.54
CA THR A 605 -18.58 -5.50 -26.60
C THR A 605 -17.87 -4.97 -27.84
N GLU A 606 -18.13 -3.73 -28.26
CA GLU A 606 -17.50 -3.09 -29.43
C GLU A 606 -15.99 -2.93 -29.25
N LEU A 607 -15.53 -2.69 -28.01
CA LEU A 607 -14.10 -2.63 -27.69
C LEU A 607 -13.40 -3.98 -27.90
N PHE A 608 -14.14 -5.08 -27.72
CA PHE A 608 -13.64 -6.45 -27.77
C PHE A 608 -13.96 -7.20 -29.07
N GLU A 609 -14.59 -6.52 -30.04
CA GLU A 609 -14.86 -7.06 -31.38
C GLU A 609 -13.57 -7.40 -32.15
N ASP A 610 -12.48 -6.66 -31.88
CA ASP A 610 -11.16 -6.93 -32.47
C ASP A 610 -10.63 -8.30 -32.03
N GLU A 611 -10.25 -9.14 -33.01
CA GLU A 611 -9.83 -10.53 -32.79
C GLU A 611 -8.57 -10.63 -31.90
N ARG A 612 -7.73 -9.58 -31.87
CA ARG A 612 -6.47 -9.53 -31.10
C ARG A 612 -6.63 -9.63 -29.59
N TRP A 613 -7.85 -9.47 -29.07
CA TRP A 613 -8.11 -9.66 -27.65
C TRP A 613 -8.14 -11.13 -27.26
N ASP A 614 -7.46 -11.45 -26.17
CA ASP A 614 -7.53 -12.72 -25.45
C ASP A 614 -8.05 -12.49 -24.01
N MET A 615 -8.49 -13.57 -23.37
CA MET A 615 -9.02 -13.54 -22.00
C MET A 615 -8.42 -14.65 -21.14
N LEU A 616 -7.79 -14.27 -20.04
CA LEU A 616 -7.42 -15.19 -18.97
C LEU A 616 -8.47 -15.16 -17.86
N GLN A 617 -8.95 -16.35 -17.48
CA GLN A 617 -9.80 -16.53 -16.31
C GLN A 617 -8.94 -17.01 -15.14
N VAL A 618 -8.97 -16.28 -14.02
CA VAL A 618 -8.25 -16.67 -12.80
C VAL A 618 -9.18 -17.55 -11.96
N ASP A 619 -8.73 -18.76 -11.63
CA ASP A 619 -9.54 -19.72 -10.86
C ASP A 619 -9.82 -19.23 -9.43
N GLU A 620 -11.10 -19.10 -9.07
CA GLU A 620 -11.57 -18.65 -7.74
C GLU A 620 -10.95 -19.48 -6.58
N LYS A 621 -10.57 -20.75 -6.83
CA LYS A 621 -9.98 -21.64 -5.81
C LYS A 621 -8.64 -21.11 -5.29
N VAL A 622 -7.82 -20.53 -6.18
CA VAL A 622 -6.50 -20.01 -5.83
C VAL A 622 -6.64 -18.71 -5.04
N THR A 623 -7.61 -17.86 -5.41
CA THR A 623 -7.88 -16.60 -4.73
C THR A 623 -8.53 -16.80 -3.37
N SER A 624 -9.44 -17.77 -3.17
CA SER A 624 -9.99 -18.07 -1.83
C SER A 624 -8.94 -18.56 -0.82
N ASP A 625 -7.85 -19.13 -1.32
CA ASP A 625 -6.70 -19.52 -0.50
C ASP A 625 -5.69 -18.37 -0.32
N LEU A 626 -5.61 -17.41 -1.25
CA LEU A 626 -4.74 -16.23 -1.18
C LEU A 626 -5.35 -15.03 -0.42
N THR A 627 -6.65 -14.78 -0.54
CA THR A 627 -7.36 -13.71 0.19
C THR A 627 -7.61 -14.06 1.65
N PHE A 628 -7.36 -15.31 2.07
CA PHE A 628 -7.31 -15.67 3.49
C PHE A 628 -6.02 -15.18 4.19
N PHE A 629 -4.98 -14.81 3.42
CA PHE A 629 -3.69 -14.33 3.97
C PHE A 629 -3.42 -12.85 3.70
N GLY A 630 -4.26 -12.18 2.91
CA GLY A 630 -4.13 -10.77 2.56
C GLY A 630 -4.74 -9.84 3.60
N GLY A 631 -4.17 -9.79 4.80
CA GLY A 631 -4.55 -8.82 5.83
C GLY A 631 -4.25 -9.34 7.23
N TYR A 632 -3.06 -9.03 7.74
CA TYR A 632 -2.69 -9.09 9.16
C TYR A 632 -2.99 -10.42 9.87
N LEU A 633 -2.03 -11.36 9.94
CA LEU A 633 -1.72 -12.18 11.12
C LEU A 633 -0.69 -13.29 10.77
N PRO A 634 0.58 -13.17 11.17
CA PRO A 634 1.35 -14.34 11.55
C PRO A 634 1.02 -14.62 13.03
N PHE A 635 0.40 -15.76 13.32
CA PHE A 635 0.05 -16.28 14.67
C PHE A 635 -1.33 -15.91 15.24
N SER A 636 -2.41 -16.05 14.45
CA SER A 636 -3.72 -16.34 15.05
C SER A 636 -3.78 -17.81 15.48
N SER A 637 -3.50 -18.05 16.75
CA SER A 637 -4.05 -19.18 17.49
C SER A 637 -5.57 -19.01 17.62
N ILE A 638 -6.31 -19.22 16.51
CA ILE A 638 -7.77 -19.32 16.53
C ILE A 638 -8.13 -20.77 16.24
N LYS A 639 -8.16 -21.57 17.31
CA LYS A 639 -9.00 -22.77 17.38
C LYS A 639 -10.45 -22.31 17.50
N TYR A 640 -11.06 -21.83 16.41
CA TYR A 640 -12.51 -21.71 16.29
C TYR A 640 -12.97 -21.99 14.86
N GLY A 641 -13.67 -23.13 14.71
CA GLY A 641 -14.72 -23.33 13.73
C GLY A 641 -14.36 -23.23 12.24
N LEU A 642 -14.00 -24.38 11.66
CA LEU A 642 -14.16 -24.67 10.23
C LEU A 642 -15.63 -24.54 9.81
N GLY A 643 -16.07 -23.31 9.54
CA GLY A 643 -17.31 -23.01 8.84
C GLY A 643 -16.96 -22.37 7.51
N LYS A 644 -16.76 -23.17 6.46
CA LYS A 644 -16.67 -22.69 5.06
C LYS A 644 -17.97 -21.95 4.71
N LYS A 645 -18.04 -20.65 4.97
CA LYS A 645 -19.11 -19.79 4.49
C LYS A 645 -18.66 -19.18 3.17
N LYS A 646 -18.92 -19.89 2.08
CA LYS A 646 -18.74 -19.32 0.74
C LYS A 646 -19.60 -18.05 0.64
N PRO A 647 -19.05 -16.88 0.23
CA PRO A 647 -19.90 -15.77 -0.16
C PRO A 647 -20.83 -16.25 -1.29
N ARG A 648 -22.12 -15.91 -1.22
CA ARG A 648 -23.09 -16.33 -2.24
C ARG A 648 -22.93 -15.56 -3.55
N THR A 649 -22.41 -14.33 -3.49
CA THR A 649 -22.08 -13.53 -4.67
C THR A 649 -20.77 -14.03 -5.25
N LYS A 650 -20.84 -14.63 -6.44
CA LYS A 650 -19.65 -15.04 -7.18
C LYS A 650 -18.95 -13.81 -7.75
N PHE A 651 -17.63 -13.78 -7.65
CA PHE A 651 -16.82 -12.74 -8.26
C PHE A 651 -16.16 -13.31 -9.51
N VAL A 652 -16.12 -12.51 -10.55
CA VAL A 652 -15.43 -12.85 -11.79
C VAL A 652 -14.10 -12.10 -11.78
N GLN A 653 -13.01 -12.86 -11.78
CA GLN A 653 -11.67 -12.34 -12.01
C GLN A 653 -11.22 -12.69 -13.43
N ARG A 654 -11.16 -11.68 -14.30
CA ARG A 654 -10.76 -11.85 -15.71
C ARG A 654 -9.72 -10.81 -16.09
N VAL A 655 -8.80 -11.21 -16.96
CA VAL A 655 -7.83 -10.31 -17.58
C VAL A 655 -8.01 -10.42 -19.08
N PHE A 656 -8.52 -9.35 -19.69
CA PHE A 656 -8.51 -9.17 -21.14
C PHE A 656 -7.21 -8.52 -21.52
N PHE A 657 -6.53 -9.05 -22.54
CA PHE A 657 -5.24 -8.52 -22.96
C PHE A 657 -5.00 -8.75 -24.44
N ARG A 658 -4.10 -7.97 -25.00
CA ARG A 658 -3.52 -8.14 -26.34
C ARG A 658 -2.02 -7.89 -26.25
N GLN A 659 -1.24 -8.56 -27.09
CA GLN A 659 0.22 -8.54 -27.00
C GLN A 659 0.87 -7.49 -27.90
N ASP A 660 0.12 -6.92 -28.84
CA ASP A 660 0.65 -6.01 -29.84
C ASP A 660 0.59 -4.53 -29.39
N ARG A 661 1.31 -3.67 -30.12
CA ARG A 661 1.47 -2.24 -29.79
C ARG A 661 0.60 -1.31 -30.63
N GLU A 662 -0.19 -1.83 -31.56
CA GLU A 662 -0.94 -1.01 -32.49
C GLU A 662 -2.18 -0.38 -31.83
N VAL A 663 -2.71 0.67 -32.45
CA VAL A 663 -3.94 1.32 -31.98
C VAL A 663 -5.16 0.51 -32.44
N LEU A 664 -6.20 0.40 -31.61
CA LEU A 664 -7.47 -0.21 -32.00
C LEU A 664 -8.21 0.68 -33.00
N ASN A 665 -8.79 0.07 -34.03
CA ASN A 665 -9.63 0.76 -35.00
C ASN A 665 -11.06 0.90 -34.47
N LEU A 666 -11.26 1.86 -33.56
CA LEU A 666 -12.57 2.18 -32.99
C LEU A 666 -13.16 3.43 -33.66
N ALA A 667 -14.48 3.44 -33.84
CA ALA A 667 -15.20 4.58 -34.40
C ALA A 667 -14.93 5.86 -33.58
N THR A 668 -14.38 6.87 -34.24
CA THR A 668 -14.17 8.18 -33.61
C THR A 668 -15.52 8.88 -33.45
N PRO A 669 -15.86 9.35 -32.24
CA PRO A 669 -17.10 10.10 -32.06
C PRO A 669 -17.05 11.43 -32.84
N ALA A 670 -18.17 11.84 -33.44
CA ALA A 670 -18.26 13.10 -34.20
C ALA A 670 -18.36 14.36 -33.32
N LEU A 671 -18.52 14.18 -32.02
CA LEU A 671 -18.70 15.26 -31.05
C LEU A 671 -17.34 15.72 -30.50
N SER A 672 -17.25 16.98 -30.09
CA SER A 672 -16.07 17.48 -29.36
C SER A 672 -15.92 16.79 -28.01
N GLU A 673 -14.72 16.84 -27.42
CA GLU A 673 -14.47 16.21 -26.10
C GLU A 673 -15.40 16.74 -25.01
N GLN A 674 -15.71 18.05 -25.01
CA GLN A 674 -16.60 18.66 -24.03
C GLN A 674 -18.05 18.21 -24.24
N GLU A 675 -18.51 18.19 -25.49
CA GLU A 675 -19.86 17.70 -25.82
C GLU A 675 -20.00 16.21 -25.50
N LEU A 676 -18.96 15.40 -25.74
CA LEU A 676 -18.94 13.98 -25.39
C LEU A 676 -19.01 13.75 -23.89
N GLU A 677 -18.35 14.57 -23.09
CA GLU A 677 -18.35 14.44 -21.64
C GLU A 677 -19.68 14.90 -21.03
N GLU A 678 -20.28 15.98 -21.54
CA GLU A 678 -21.52 16.54 -20.99
C GLU A 678 -22.80 15.92 -21.56
N LYS A 679 -22.73 15.20 -22.70
CA LYS A 679 -23.89 14.54 -23.31
C LYS A 679 -24.60 13.60 -22.35
N GLU A 680 -25.92 13.77 -22.24
CA GLU A 680 -26.79 12.90 -21.47
C GLU A 680 -27.00 11.55 -22.18
N ILE A 681 -27.02 10.46 -21.39
CA ILE A 681 -27.25 9.09 -21.88
C ILE A 681 -28.55 8.58 -21.27
N PRO A 682 -29.68 8.68 -21.99
CA PRO A 682 -30.97 8.25 -21.48
C PRO A 682 -31.05 6.72 -21.39
N ASP A 683 -31.89 6.21 -20.48
CA ASP A 683 -32.11 4.77 -20.28
C ASP A 683 -32.57 4.07 -21.58
N SER A 684 -33.30 4.77 -22.44
CA SER A 684 -33.75 4.28 -23.76
C SER A 684 -32.58 3.96 -24.70
N ALA A 685 -31.48 4.72 -24.63
CA ALA A 685 -30.28 4.47 -25.42
C ALA A 685 -29.53 3.21 -24.94
N LEU A 686 -29.63 2.88 -23.65
CA LEU A 686 -29.04 1.68 -23.07
C LEU A 686 -29.84 0.43 -23.47
N ALA A 687 -31.17 0.52 -23.49
CA ALA A 687 -32.07 -0.57 -23.86
C ALA A 687 -31.85 -1.08 -25.31
N ALA A 688 -31.41 -0.22 -26.22
CA ALA A 688 -31.09 -0.60 -27.60
C ALA A 688 -29.94 -1.63 -27.68
N HIS A 689 -29.01 -1.61 -26.72
CA HIS A 689 -27.88 -2.54 -26.66
C HIS A 689 -28.22 -3.88 -25.98
N GLU A 690 -29.35 -3.98 -25.27
CA GLU A 690 -29.79 -5.25 -24.66
C GLU A 690 -30.15 -6.33 -25.70
N LYS A 691 -30.38 -5.93 -26.95
CA LYS A 691 -30.72 -6.81 -28.07
C LYS A 691 -29.50 -7.31 -28.88
N LYS A 692 -28.27 -6.92 -28.52
CA LYS A 692 -27.05 -7.32 -29.25
C LYS A 692 -26.70 -8.81 -29.05
N LEU A 693 -26.05 -9.37 -30.07
CA LEU A 693 -25.67 -10.77 -30.24
C LEU A 693 -24.66 -11.26 -29.18
N LEU A 694 -24.56 -12.59 -29.07
CA LEU A 694 -23.61 -13.31 -28.23
C LEU A 694 -22.17 -12.88 -28.56
N HIS A 695 -21.43 -12.41 -27.56
CA HIS A 695 -20.01 -12.07 -27.70
C HIS A 695 -19.14 -13.24 -27.21
N ARG A 696 -17.97 -13.46 -27.82
CA ARG A 696 -17.07 -14.60 -27.49
C ARG A 696 -16.68 -14.70 -26.01
N PHE A 697 -16.61 -13.57 -25.30
CA PHE A 697 -16.29 -13.52 -23.86
C PHE A 697 -17.51 -13.65 -22.94
N TRP A 698 -18.74 -13.55 -23.47
CA TRP A 698 -20.00 -13.74 -22.76
C TRP A 698 -20.85 -14.83 -23.44
N PRO A 699 -20.38 -16.09 -23.45
CA PRO A 699 -21.13 -17.17 -24.06
C PRO A 699 -22.46 -17.42 -23.32
N PRO A 700 -23.48 -17.94 -24.02
CA PRO A 700 -24.75 -18.26 -23.38
C PRO A 700 -24.55 -19.30 -22.28
N LYS A 701 -25.20 -19.11 -21.13
CA LYS A 701 -25.19 -20.11 -20.06
C LYS A 701 -25.83 -21.38 -20.61
N SER A 702 -25.08 -22.48 -20.67
CA SER A 702 -25.61 -23.79 -21.05
C SER A 702 -26.86 -24.08 -20.21
N PRO A 703 -27.99 -24.51 -20.82
CA PRO A 703 -29.19 -24.83 -20.07
C PRO A 703 -28.82 -25.84 -18.99
N LYS A 704 -29.13 -25.52 -17.73
CA LYS A 704 -28.96 -26.49 -16.65
C LYS A 704 -29.78 -27.72 -17.03
N PRO A 705 -29.22 -28.95 -16.98
CA PRO A 705 -30.01 -30.15 -17.21
C PRO A 705 -31.20 -30.07 -16.27
N SER A 706 -32.41 -30.15 -16.83
CA SER A 706 -33.66 -30.16 -16.07
C SER A 706 -33.49 -31.19 -14.97
N THR A 707 -33.51 -30.73 -13.72
CA THR A 707 -33.52 -31.60 -12.55
C THR A 707 -34.59 -32.65 -12.78
N GLY A 708 -34.13 -33.89 -12.97
CA GLY A 708 -34.98 -35.04 -13.21
C GLY A 708 -36.09 -35.11 -12.19
N GLU A 709 -37.23 -35.58 -12.67
CA GLU A 709 -38.42 -35.91 -11.91
C GLU A 709 -38.06 -36.44 -10.51
N LYS A 710 -38.56 -35.75 -9.49
CA LYS A 710 -38.71 -36.36 -8.18
C LYS A 710 -39.56 -37.62 -8.36
N ARG A 711 -38.93 -38.79 -8.35
CA ARG A 711 -39.62 -40.07 -8.17
C ARG A 711 -40.50 -39.96 -6.94
N LYS A 712 -41.83 -39.94 -7.14
CA LYS A 712 -42.78 -40.33 -6.10
C LYS A 712 -42.56 -41.83 -5.85
N PRO A 713 -42.41 -42.28 -4.60
CA PRO A 713 -42.53 -43.70 -4.30
C PRO A 713 -44.02 -44.05 -4.38
N GLU A 714 -44.37 -44.98 -5.27
CA GLU A 714 -45.65 -45.67 -5.23
C GLU A 714 -45.64 -46.68 -4.08
N ASP A 715 -46.77 -46.70 -3.40
CA ASP A 715 -47.18 -47.56 -2.30
C ASP A 715 -47.54 -48.94 -2.87
N GLU A 716 -47.03 -50.02 -2.28
CA GLU A 716 -47.74 -51.31 -2.15
C GLU A 716 -46.91 -52.32 -1.33
N GLY A 717 -47.51 -52.87 -0.26
CA GLY A 717 -47.25 -54.25 0.17
C GLY A 717 -46.64 -54.50 1.56
N GLU A 718 -47.48 -54.42 2.59
CA GLU A 718 -47.50 -55.20 3.85
C GLU A 718 -46.35 -56.20 4.17
N SER A 719 -45.69 -56.00 5.31
CA SER A 719 -45.64 -56.99 6.40
C SER A 719 -45.13 -56.35 7.71
N THR A 720 -45.75 -56.77 8.80
CA THR A 720 -45.75 -56.21 10.17
C THR A 720 -44.61 -56.82 11.04
N PRO A 721 -44.53 -56.61 12.38
CA PRO A 721 -43.91 -55.45 13.04
C PRO A 721 -42.85 -55.82 14.14
N ILE A 722 -42.37 -54.80 14.89
CA ILE A 722 -41.72 -54.85 16.23
C ILE A 722 -40.22 -55.26 16.19
N VAL A 723 -39.24 -54.51 16.72
CA VAL A 723 -38.96 -54.25 18.16
C VAL A 723 -38.04 -53.03 18.34
N LYS A 724 -38.46 -52.13 19.24
CA LYS A 724 -37.62 -51.11 19.91
C LYS A 724 -36.52 -51.78 20.75
N LYS A 725 -35.28 -51.31 20.63
CA LYS A 725 -34.36 -51.27 21.78
C LYS A 725 -33.60 -49.94 21.81
N VAL A 726 -33.84 -49.20 22.89
CA VAL A 726 -33.05 -48.08 23.40
C VAL A 726 -32.12 -48.62 24.49
N LYS A 727 -30.84 -48.22 24.46
CA LYS A 727 -29.96 -47.80 25.58
C LYS A 727 -28.51 -47.87 25.07
N ALA A 728 -27.80 -46.74 24.95
CA ALA A 728 -27.08 -45.99 26.01
C ALA A 728 -25.75 -46.65 26.37
N GLU A 729 -24.62 -46.05 25.98
CA GLU A 729 -23.81 -45.11 26.76
C GLU A 729 -23.15 -44.09 25.82
#